data_AF-N8VKJ8-F1
#
_entry.id   AF-N8VKJ8-F1
#
_cell.length_a   1.000
_cell.length_b   1.000
_cell.length_c   1.000
_cell.angle_alpha   90.00
_cell.angle_beta   90.00
_cell.angle_gamma   90.00
#
_symmetry.space_group_name_H-M   'P 1'
#
loop_
_entity.id
_entity.type
_entity.pdbx_description
1 polymer ?
#
loop_
_entity_poly.entity_id
_entity_poly.type
_entity_poly.pdbx_seq_one_letter_code
_entity_poly.pdbx_strand_id
1 'polypeptide(L)'
;GVSFNGTANINLPGVNTTGNQNTTGSAAKLTTARTLSLTGDATGSLSFDGSANASAALTLASTGIAAGTYKSITVDAKGRATAGTDVVTGLVTSSSATGVSNVATTNTNTFLNITEKVGTATASAGTSTQVTGAGTVTVSSDTAGKITITGAQSITGNAATATKLATARTISLTGNATGSTTFDGSGNVSISVNVGDDTHNHTTLSALPTYAKTAANLPMDWDKGVQATFVNTGAGYPSYGGVTTIRPHSNGGGALQLYTPYGTGYGGDTVAMRFGNYNSNGGNSWTEFKYLVHDKNIDQYAPGKTGSGASGTWGIAITGNAATATKLATARTIGGVSFNGTANINLPGVNTAGNQNTSGNAATATKLQTARTLSLTGDATGSLSFDGSANASAALTLASTGIAAGTYRSVTVDAKGRATAGNPVVIGLVTSSTATGVSNVATTNTNTFLNITEKVGTATASAGTSTQVVGAGTVTVSSDTAGKITITGAQSITGNAATATKLATARTIGGVSFDGTANINLPGVNTTGNQNTSGNAATATKLQTPRAINGVNFDGTAAINLPLLGYDQSWQNLKASRALNTVYTNSTGKPIMVMVSIETSDDWGEPTVQVNDVQIARTLGYQSSGTGHWGMNISFIVPAGHTYQVISKVAGSYMEWAELR
;
A
#
# COMPACT_ATOMS: atom_id res chain seq x y z
N GLY A 1 64.48 38.86 70.57
CA GLY A 1 65.53 37.84 70.73
C GLY A 1 66.25 38.09 72.03
N VAL A 2 66.72 37.04 72.71
CA VAL A 2 67.54 37.18 73.92
C VAL A 2 69.01 37.23 73.48
N SER A 3 69.70 38.35 73.72
CA SER A 3 71.13 38.48 73.42
C SER A 3 71.94 37.65 74.42
N PHE A 4 72.81 36.77 73.93
CA PHE A 4 73.70 35.97 74.78
C PHE A 4 75.13 36.52 74.73
N ASN A 5 75.60 37.03 75.87
CA ASN A 5 76.94 37.59 76.05
C ASN A 5 77.89 36.67 76.85
N GLY A 6 77.50 35.41 77.09
CA GLY A 6 78.33 34.42 77.79
C GLY A 6 78.36 34.52 79.33
N THR A 7 77.80 35.57 79.93
CA THR A 7 77.92 35.85 81.39
C THR A 7 76.70 35.50 82.23
N ALA A 8 75.55 35.15 81.63
CA ALA A 8 74.31 34.85 82.35
C ALA A 8 73.61 33.57 81.85
N ASN A 9 72.74 32.98 82.68
CA ASN A 9 71.86 31.89 82.29
C ASN A 9 70.76 32.39 81.34
N ILE A 10 70.38 31.59 80.35
CA ILE A 10 69.29 31.93 79.41
C ILE A 10 67.96 31.40 79.95
N ASN A 11 66.99 32.30 80.18
CA ASN A 11 65.60 31.93 80.43
C ASN A 11 64.82 31.92 79.11
N LEU A 12 64.13 30.82 78.79
CA LEU A 12 63.42 30.64 77.52
C LEU A 12 61.92 30.94 77.71
N PRO A 13 61.35 31.92 76.98
CA PRO A 13 59.90 32.17 77.00
C PRO A 13 59.13 30.91 76.60
N GLY A 14 58.10 30.56 77.36
CA GLY A 14 57.27 29.37 77.13
C GLY A 14 57.75 28.09 77.83
N VAL A 15 58.94 28.06 78.44
CA VAL A 15 59.43 26.88 79.19
C VAL A 15 59.19 27.00 80.71
N ASN A 16 59.21 28.23 81.26
CA ASN A 16 59.24 28.44 82.72
C ASN A 16 58.28 29.55 83.22
N THR A 17 57.16 29.78 82.55
CA THR A 17 56.13 30.74 82.98
C THR A 17 54.74 30.18 82.77
N THR A 18 53.93 30.12 83.83
CA THR A 18 52.54 29.60 83.85
C THR A 18 51.52 30.43 83.06
N GLY A 19 51.93 31.56 82.49
CA GLY A 19 51.08 32.42 81.66
C GLY A 19 51.00 31.93 80.21
N ASN A 20 49.77 31.69 79.74
CA ASN A 20 49.43 31.25 78.38
C ASN A 20 49.85 29.83 77.99
N GLN A 21 49.75 28.88 78.92
CA GLN A 21 49.45 27.49 78.53
C GLN A 21 48.04 27.46 77.91
N ASN A 22 47.92 27.10 76.64
CA ASN A 22 46.61 26.83 76.04
C ASN A 22 46.07 25.51 76.61
N THR A 23 45.33 25.58 77.73
CA THR A 23 44.75 24.43 78.42
C THR A 23 43.53 23.82 77.72
N THR A 24 43.06 24.42 76.62
CA THR A 24 42.15 23.74 75.70
C THR A 24 42.95 22.91 74.71
N GLY A 25 43.08 21.60 74.99
CA GLY A 25 43.78 20.62 74.14
C GLY A 25 43.09 20.32 72.79
N SER A 26 42.46 21.33 72.20
CA SER A 26 41.71 21.29 70.94
C SER A 26 42.61 21.68 69.77
N ALA A 27 42.85 20.75 68.84
CA ALA A 27 43.38 21.08 67.53
C ALA A 27 42.27 21.78 66.72
N ALA A 28 42.18 23.10 66.86
CA ALA A 28 41.08 23.89 66.30
C ALA A 28 41.01 23.88 64.76
N LYS A 29 42.14 23.58 64.09
CA LYS A 29 42.26 23.53 62.63
C LYS A 29 43.54 22.79 62.21
N LEU A 30 43.52 22.06 61.09
CA LEU A 30 44.72 21.60 60.40
C LEU A 30 45.48 22.81 59.83
N THR A 31 46.75 22.99 60.19
CA THR A 31 47.59 24.12 59.75
C THR A 31 47.59 24.32 58.22
N THR A 32 47.54 23.21 57.49
CA THR A 32 47.27 23.18 56.05
C THR A 32 45.99 22.38 55.84
N ALA A 33 44.97 22.99 55.22
CA ALA A 33 43.76 22.29 54.82
C ALA A 33 44.09 21.15 53.85
N ARG A 34 43.39 20.03 53.96
CA ARG A 34 43.60 18.84 53.12
C ARG A 34 42.45 18.66 52.15
N THR A 35 42.77 18.36 50.90
CA THR A 35 41.77 18.00 49.90
C THR A 35 41.37 16.54 50.10
N LEU A 36 40.08 16.30 50.28
CA LEU A 36 39.47 14.98 50.18
C LEU A 36 38.75 14.92 48.84
N SER A 37 39.15 13.98 47.99
CA SER A 37 38.61 13.82 46.64
C SER A 37 37.96 12.47 46.42
N LEU A 38 36.92 12.45 45.60
CA LEU A 38 36.32 11.24 45.05
C LEU A 38 36.52 11.26 43.53
N THR A 39 36.92 10.12 42.98
CA THR A 39 37.19 9.86 41.56
C THR A 39 36.37 8.66 41.09
N GLY A 40 36.42 8.28 39.80
CA GLY A 40 35.66 7.13 39.29
C GLY A 40 34.30 7.52 38.69
N ASP A 41 33.23 6.79 39.03
CA ASP A 41 31.92 7.01 38.40
C ASP A 41 31.28 8.36 38.76
N ALA A 42 31.59 8.90 39.95
CA ALA A 42 31.31 10.29 40.28
C ALA A 42 32.57 10.97 40.80
N THR A 43 32.68 12.26 40.52
CA THR A 43 33.81 13.10 40.92
C THR A 43 33.35 14.23 41.83
N GLY A 44 34.21 14.61 42.77
CA GLY A 44 33.97 15.73 43.67
C GLY A 44 35.13 15.89 44.64
N SER A 45 35.34 17.08 45.17
CA SER A 45 36.40 17.34 46.13
C SER A 45 36.00 18.43 47.11
N LEU A 46 36.40 18.29 48.38
CA LEU A 46 36.30 19.35 49.38
C LEU A 46 37.65 19.62 50.02
N SER A 47 37.83 20.85 50.50
CA SER A 47 38.95 21.23 51.36
C SER A 47 38.49 21.13 52.81
N PHE A 48 39.14 20.28 53.61
CA PHE A 48 38.83 20.07 55.02
C PHE A 48 39.99 20.50 55.89
N ASP A 49 39.69 21.28 56.92
CA ASP A 49 40.65 21.69 57.94
C ASP A 49 40.15 21.48 59.37
N GLY A 50 38.94 20.95 59.57
CA GLY A 50 38.36 20.71 60.90
C GLY A 50 37.76 21.92 61.61
N SER A 51 37.81 23.13 61.03
CA SER A 51 37.24 24.33 61.65
C SER A 51 35.71 24.43 61.55
N ALA A 52 35.10 23.70 60.61
CA ALA A 52 33.65 23.59 60.44
C ALA A 52 33.26 22.27 59.74
N ASN A 53 31.95 21.99 59.67
CA ASN A 53 31.42 20.95 58.79
C ASN A 53 31.71 21.31 57.32
N ALA A 54 32.18 20.33 56.53
CA ALA A 54 32.45 20.49 55.11
C ALA A 54 31.59 19.53 54.28
N SER A 55 31.22 19.95 53.08
CA SER A 55 30.46 19.15 52.11
C SER A 55 31.06 19.27 50.71
N ALA A 56 30.91 18.22 49.90
CA ALA A 56 31.23 18.22 48.48
C ALA A 56 29.96 17.90 47.68
N ALA A 57 29.77 18.59 46.55
CA ALA A 57 28.86 18.11 45.52
C ALA A 57 29.54 16.96 44.73
N LEU A 58 28.81 15.88 44.49
CA LEU A 58 29.25 14.77 43.64
C LEU A 58 28.62 14.88 42.26
N THR A 59 29.46 14.87 41.23
CA THR A 59 29.05 14.94 39.83
C THR A 59 29.31 13.59 39.17
N LEU A 60 28.27 12.88 38.75
CA LEU A 60 28.42 11.64 37.96
C LEU A 60 29.17 11.94 36.65
N ALA A 61 30.02 11.03 36.20
CA ALA A 61 30.64 11.09 34.88
C ALA A 61 29.55 11.09 33.78
N SER A 62 29.77 11.84 32.71
CA SER A 62 28.90 11.78 31.53
C SER A 62 29.18 10.49 30.75
N THR A 63 28.16 9.78 30.30
CA THR A 63 28.31 8.49 29.61
C THR A 63 28.64 8.62 28.11
N GLY A 64 28.64 9.84 27.58
CA GLY A 64 28.82 10.14 26.15
C GLY A 64 27.53 10.20 25.35
N ILE A 65 26.40 9.76 25.93
CA ILE A 65 25.08 9.89 25.31
C ILE A 65 24.62 11.35 25.30
N ALA A 66 23.94 11.77 24.24
CA ALA A 66 23.27 13.07 24.23
C ALA A 66 22.01 13.00 25.12
N ALA A 67 21.70 14.07 25.83
CA ALA A 67 20.45 14.15 26.59
C ALA A 67 19.25 14.25 25.62
N GLY A 68 18.19 13.49 25.86
CA GLY A 68 17.00 13.50 25.00
C GLY A 68 16.13 12.26 25.10
N THR A 69 15.06 12.22 24.30
CA THR A 69 14.11 11.10 24.23
C THR A 69 14.47 10.14 23.11
N TYR A 70 14.83 8.92 23.47
CA TYR A 70 15.10 7.81 22.58
C TYR A 70 13.90 6.86 22.56
N LYS A 71 12.96 7.13 21.64
CA LYS A 71 11.72 6.36 21.39
C LYS A 71 10.76 6.29 22.60
N SER A 72 11.02 5.42 23.57
CA SER A 72 10.22 5.20 24.78
C SER A 72 10.88 5.65 26.08
N ILE A 73 12.12 6.14 26.05
CA ILE A 73 12.87 6.53 27.26
C ILE A 73 13.58 7.87 27.07
N THR A 74 13.47 8.77 28.04
CA THR A 74 14.21 10.03 28.08
C THR A 74 15.37 9.90 29.04
N VAL A 75 16.56 10.29 28.61
CA VAL A 75 17.80 10.21 29.40
C VAL A 75 18.51 11.55 29.47
N ASP A 76 19.23 11.79 30.56
CA ASP A 76 20.13 12.93 30.69
C ASP A 76 21.53 12.63 30.12
N ALA A 77 22.40 13.65 30.06
CA ALA A 77 23.80 13.50 29.62
C ALA A 77 24.68 12.64 30.56
N LYS A 78 24.11 12.15 31.67
CA LYS A 78 24.72 11.21 32.62
C LYS A 78 24.22 9.78 32.40
N GLY A 79 23.41 9.55 31.36
CA GLY A 79 22.83 8.25 31.03
C GLY A 79 21.71 7.80 31.95
N ARG A 80 21.17 8.68 32.81
CA ARG A 80 20.11 8.31 33.76
C ARG A 80 18.75 8.44 33.07
N ALA A 81 17.88 7.45 33.27
CA ALA A 81 16.48 7.56 32.89
C ALA A 81 15.80 8.68 33.68
N THR A 82 15.10 9.57 32.99
CA THR A 82 14.40 10.74 33.57
C THR A 82 12.91 10.75 33.26
N ALA A 83 12.48 10.08 32.19
CA ALA A 83 11.08 9.76 31.92
C ALA A 83 10.98 8.48 31.07
N GLY A 84 9.84 7.81 31.14
CA GLY A 84 9.46 6.72 30.24
C GLY A 84 8.09 7.00 29.63
N THR A 85 7.87 6.52 28.41
CA THR A 85 6.58 6.62 27.71
C THR A 85 6.25 5.30 27.05
N ASP A 86 5.01 4.85 27.24
CA ASP A 86 4.48 3.72 26.49
C ASP A 86 4.41 4.06 25.01
N VAL A 87 4.80 3.08 24.19
CA VAL A 87 4.80 3.16 22.73
C VAL A 87 3.93 2.04 22.22
N VAL A 88 2.80 2.40 21.61
CA VAL A 88 1.84 1.45 21.04
C VAL A 88 1.85 1.59 19.53
N THR A 89 2.19 0.51 18.83
CA THR A 89 2.09 0.42 17.38
C THR A 89 0.75 -0.18 16.97
N GLY A 90 0.15 0.37 15.91
CA GLY A 90 -1.10 -0.10 15.32
C GLY A 90 -1.03 -0.13 13.79
N LEU A 91 -2.06 -0.70 13.17
CA LEU A 91 -2.23 -0.71 11.71
C LEU A 91 -3.57 -0.03 11.39
N VAL A 92 -3.56 0.92 10.44
CA VAL A 92 -4.77 1.63 10.00
C VAL A 92 -4.90 1.60 8.48
N THR A 93 -6.14 1.67 7.98
CA THR A 93 -6.41 1.92 6.56
C THR A 93 -6.61 3.41 6.32
N SER A 94 -5.94 4.03 5.36
CA SER A 94 -6.09 5.48 5.11
C SER A 94 -6.02 5.85 3.64
N SER A 95 -6.53 7.06 3.31
CA SER A 95 -6.55 7.64 1.96
C SER A 95 -5.18 8.14 1.47
N SER A 96 -4.18 8.13 2.35
CA SER A 96 -2.81 8.63 2.13
C SER A 96 -1.81 7.72 2.83
N ALA A 97 -0.59 7.61 2.26
CA ALA A 97 0.55 6.90 2.83
C ALA A 97 1.01 7.39 4.22
N THR A 98 0.53 8.54 4.70
CA THR A 98 0.87 9.12 6.01
C THR A 98 -0.32 9.28 6.96
N GLY A 99 -1.50 8.76 6.59
CA GLY A 99 -2.71 8.88 7.41
C GLY A 99 -2.68 8.01 8.67
N VAL A 100 -3.15 8.57 9.78
CA VAL A 100 -2.99 8.01 11.15
C VAL A 100 -4.27 7.47 11.79
N SER A 101 -5.35 7.38 11.03
CA SER A 101 -6.65 6.89 11.47
C SER A 101 -7.31 6.11 10.35
N ASN A 102 -8.27 5.25 10.71
CA ASN A 102 -9.09 4.53 9.75
C ASN A 102 -9.99 5.50 8.99
N VAL A 103 -9.74 5.62 7.68
CA VAL A 103 -10.53 6.41 6.74
C VAL A 103 -11.13 5.45 5.72
N ALA A 104 -12.38 5.68 5.34
CA ALA A 104 -13.02 4.92 4.26
C ALA A 104 -12.41 5.33 2.90
N THR A 105 -12.04 4.35 2.07
CA THR A 105 -11.30 4.55 0.82
C THR A 105 -11.84 3.72 -0.33
N THR A 106 -11.33 3.96 -1.55
CA THR A 106 -11.59 3.18 -2.77
C THR A 106 -10.28 2.99 -3.58
N ASN A 107 -10.37 2.21 -4.66
CA ASN A 107 -9.36 1.40 -5.38
C ASN A 107 -7.94 1.95 -5.62
N THR A 108 -7.73 3.26 -5.54
CA THR A 108 -6.44 3.92 -5.78
C THR A 108 -5.85 4.55 -4.51
N ASN A 109 -6.66 4.68 -3.47
CA ASN A 109 -6.36 5.45 -2.27
C ASN A 109 -6.30 4.58 -1.01
N THR A 110 -6.47 3.25 -1.08
CA THR A 110 -6.40 2.37 0.09
C THR A 110 -4.94 2.07 0.48
N PHE A 111 -4.44 2.73 1.52
CA PHE A 111 -3.12 2.46 2.12
C PHE A 111 -3.26 1.77 3.48
N LEU A 112 -2.39 0.80 3.76
CA LEU A 112 -2.13 0.21 5.06
C LEU A 112 -0.91 0.90 5.68
N ASN A 113 -1.12 1.67 6.74
CA ASN A 113 -0.07 2.44 7.42
C ASN A 113 0.13 1.92 8.84
N ILE A 114 1.39 1.82 9.27
CA ILE A 114 1.70 1.65 10.68
C ILE A 114 1.53 3.02 11.37
N THR A 115 0.76 3.02 12.44
CA THR A 115 0.69 4.14 13.37
C THR A 115 1.53 3.84 14.61
N GLU A 116 2.16 4.87 15.13
CA GLU A 116 2.87 4.80 16.40
C GLU A 116 2.34 5.90 17.32
N LYS A 117 1.82 5.48 18.47
CA LYS A 117 1.38 6.38 19.53
C LYS A 117 2.44 6.46 20.61
N VAL A 118 2.97 7.66 20.83
CA VAL A 118 3.94 7.98 21.89
C VAL A 118 3.27 8.94 22.86
N GLY A 119 2.94 8.45 24.06
CA GLY A 119 2.11 9.21 25.00
C GLY A 119 0.71 9.50 24.43
N THR A 120 0.39 10.77 24.22
CA THR A 120 -0.91 11.21 23.65
C THR A 120 -0.90 11.43 22.15
N ALA A 121 0.27 11.58 21.52
CA ALA A 121 0.40 11.88 20.09
C ALA A 121 0.49 10.59 19.26
N THR A 122 -0.25 10.51 18.15
CA THR A 122 -0.18 9.43 17.16
C THR A 122 0.39 9.96 15.85
N ALA A 123 1.43 9.33 15.33
CA ALA A 123 2.04 9.64 14.05
C ALA A 123 2.03 8.41 13.11
N SER A 124 2.16 8.63 11.81
CA SER A 124 2.44 7.56 10.85
C SER A 124 3.94 7.29 10.88
N ALA A 125 4.32 6.02 10.88
CA ALA A 125 5.71 5.62 11.03
C ALA A 125 6.09 4.52 10.04
N GLY A 126 7.28 4.63 9.45
CA GLY A 126 7.76 3.64 8.49
C GLY A 126 7.17 3.76 7.09
N THR A 127 7.17 2.63 6.37
CA THR A 127 6.66 2.48 5.01
C THR A 127 5.21 2.04 4.98
N SER A 128 4.40 2.67 4.13
CA SER A 128 3.01 2.28 3.84
C SER A 128 2.91 1.21 2.75
N THR A 129 2.00 0.26 2.91
CA THR A 129 1.63 -0.68 1.83
C THR A 129 0.37 -0.20 1.12
N GLN A 130 0.42 0.02 -0.19
CA GLN A 130 -0.79 0.28 -0.97
C GLN A 130 -1.52 -1.03 -1.28
N VAL A 131 -2.85 -1.04 -1.16
CA VAL A 131 -3.73 -2.15 -1.55
C VAL A 131 -4.51 -1.73 -2.79
N THR A 132 -4.40 -2.50 -3.88
CA THR A 132 -5.09 -2.19 -5.15
C THR A 132 -5.80 -3.40 -5.73
N GLY A 133 -6.96 -3.15 -6.36
CA GLY A 133 -7.62 -4.11 -7.24
C GLY A 133 -7.18 -3.92 -8.70
N ALA A 134 -7.22 -5.00 -9.50
CA ALA A 134 -6.97 -4.93 -10.93
C ALA A 134 -8.29 -5.01 -11.73
N GLY A 135 -8.37 -4.29 -12.85
CA GLY A 135 -9.52 -4.32 -13.76
C GLY A 135 -10.80 -3.80 -13.10
N THR A 136 -11.86 -4.62 -13.07
CA THR A 136 -13.17 -4.27 -12.51
C THR A 136 -13.32 -4.60 -11.01
N VAL A 137 -12.21 -4.91 -10.34
CA VAL A 137 -12.17 -5.17 -8.89
C VAL A 137 -12.06 -3.85 -8.12
N THR A 138 -13.03 -3.62 -7.24
CA THR A 138 -13.09 -2.48 -6.33
C THR A 138 -12.61 -2.90 -4.95
N VAL A 139 -11.58 -2.22 -4.44
CA VAL A 139 -11.05 -2.37 -3.08
C VAL A 139 -11.45 -1.11 -2.32
N SER A 140 -12.19 -1.28 -1.23
CA SER A 140 -12.58 -0.20 -0.32
C SER A 140 -12.24 -0.53 1.13
N SER A 141 -12.18 0.48 1.98
CA SER A 141 -12.15 0.32 3.44
C SER A 141 -13.35 1.03 4.09
N ASP A 142 -13.75 0.60 5.27
CA ASP A 142 -14.64 1.36 6.15
C ASP A 142 -13.85 2.12 7.24
N THR A 143 -14.55 2.92 8.05
CA THR A 143 -13.98 3.68 9.17
C THR A 143 -13.58 2.80 10.37
N ALA A 144 -13.91 1.51 10.36
CA ALA A 144 -13.40 0.55 11.35
C ALA A 144 -12.09 -0.12 10.88
N GLY A 145 -11.64 0.14 9.64
CA GLY A 145 -10.43 -0.43 9.05
C GLY A 145 -10.64 -1.74 8.31
N LYS A 146 -11.90 -2.17 8.13
CA LYS A 146 -12.22 -3.40 7.41
C LYS A 146 -12.11 -3.15 5.91
N ILE A 147 -11.26 -3.92 5.23
CA ILE A 147 -11.14 -3.91 3.77
C ILE A 147 -12.26 -4.78 3.17
N THR A 148 -12.97 -4.23 2.18
CA THR A 148 -14.04 -4.88 1.41
C THR A 148 -13.65 -4.88 -0.07
N ILE A 149 -13.90 -5.99 -0.76
CA ILE A 149 -13.46 -6.20 -2.15
C ILE A 149 -14.64 -6.69 -3.00
N THR A 150 -14.97 -5.97 -4.08
CA THR A 150 -16.13 -6.23 -4.94
C THR A 150 -15.74 -6.17 -6.41
N GLY A 151 -15.91 -7.26 -7.16
CA GLY A 151 -15.50 -7.34 -8.58
C GLY A 151 -16.63 -7.65 -9.55
N ALA A 152 -16.70 -6.96 -10.68
CA ALA A 152 -17.70 -7.19 -11.74
C ALA A 152 -17.03 -7.65 -13.04
N GLN A 153 -16.84 -8.96 -13.25
CA GLN A 153 -16.14 -9.44 -14.46
C GLN A 153 -16.98 -9.27 -15.73
N SER A 154 -16.35 -8.74 -16.79
CA SER A 154 -16.76 -8.99 -18.17
C SER A 154 -16.17 -10.32 -18.63
N ILE A 155 -16.98 -11.20 -19.21
CA ILE A 155 -16.54 -12.49 -19.75
C ILE A 155 -16.46 -12.41 -21.28
N THR A 156 -15.28 -12.06 -21.79
CA THR A 156 -14.95 -12.11 -23.23
C THR A 156 -13.86 -13.16 -23.49
N GLY A 157 -14.20 -14.43 -23.29
CA GLY A 157 -13.30 -15.56 -23.54
C GLY A 157 -13.92 -16.89 -23.17
N ASN A 158 -13.81 -17.89 -24.06
CA ASN A 158 -14.36 -19.23 -23.83
C ASN A 158 -13.76 -19.88 -22.57
N ALA A 159 -14.62 -20.62 -21.84
CA ALA A 159 -14.29 -21.21 -20.55
C ALA A 159 -13.14 -22.22 -20.58
N ALA A 160 -12.48 -22.39 -19.43
CA ALA A 160 -11.30 -23.24 -19.20
C ALA A 160 -11.50 -24.77 -19.33
N THR A 161 -12.55 -25.20 -20.04
CA THR A 161 -12.83 -26.60 -20.39
C THR A 161 -13.31 -26.66 -21.85
N ALA A 162 -12.46 -26.25 -22.78
CA ALA A 162 -12.70 -26.45 -24.21
C ALA A 162 -12.55 -27.94 -24.57
N THR A 163 -13.58 -28.74 -24.26
CA THR A 163 -13.63 -30.19 -24.51
C THR A 163 -13.56 -30.55 -26.01
N LYS A 164 -13.68 -29.55 -26.88
CA LYS A 164 -13.52 -29.70 -28.33
C LYS A 164 -13.10 -28.39 -29.00
N LEU A 165 -12.19 -28.45 -29.97
CA LEU A 165 -11.98 -27.40 -30.97
C LEU A 165 -13.23 -27.30 -31.85
N ALA A 166 -13.79 -26.09 -31.99
CA ALA A 166 -14.99 -25.86 -32.81
C ALA A 166 -14.82 -26.24 -34.31
N THR A 167 -13.58 -26.40 -34.76
CA THR A 167 -13.25 -27.07 -36.01
C THR A 167 -11.98 -27.89 -35.78
N ALA A 168 -12.03 -29.19 -36.06
CA ALA A 168 -10.86 -30.07 -35.98
C ALA A 168 -9.71 -29.53 -36.86
N ARG A 169 -8.47 -29.74 -36.42
CA ARG A 169 -7.27 -29.32 -37.14
C ARG A 169 -6.42 -30.54 -37.48
N THR A 170 -5.95 -30.63 -38.72
CA THR A 170 -4.94 -31.61 -39.10
C THR A 170 -3.60 -31.16 -38.53
N ILE A 171 -3.01 -31.99 -37.67
CA ILE A 171 -1.64 -31.82 -37.19
C ILE A 171 -0.75 -32.67 -38.07
N SER A 172 0.13 -32.03 -38.84
CA SER A 172 1.05 -32.67 -39.77
C SER A 172 2.49 -32.40 -39.37
N LEU A 173 3.27 -33.46 -39.25
CA LEU A 173 4.72 -33.46 -39.17
C LEU A 173 5.28 -33.43 -40.60
N THR A 174 6.24 -32.55 -40.84
CA THR A 174 6.90 -32.35 -42.13
C THR A 174 8.39 -32.09 -41.93
N GLY A 175 9.23 -32.50 -42.89
CA GLY A 175 10.69 -32.49 -42.77
C GLY A 175 11.22 -33.92 -42.70
N ASN A 176 12.35 -34.14 -42.03
CA ASN A 176 12.96 -35.49 -41.87
C ASN A 176 12.10 -36.45 -41.03
N ALA A 177 10.95 -36.03 -40.50
CA ALA A 177 9.94 -36.93 -39.93
C ALA A 177 8.56 -36.51 -40.45
N THR A 178 7.85 -37.40 -41.16
CA THR A 178 6.56 -37.11 -41.78
C THR A 178 5.43 -37.99 -41.26
N GLY A 179 4.25 -37.40 -41.05
CA GLY A 179 3.09 -38.10 -40.51
C GLY A 179 2.01 -37.12 -40.06
N SER A 180 0.72 -37.46 -40.18
CA SER A 180 -0.35 -36.52 -39.78
C SER A 180 -1.57 -37.21 -39.19
N THR A 181 -2.31 -36.49 -38.35
CA THR A 181 -3.64 -36.91 -37.86
C THR A 181 -4.53 -35.70 -37.58
N THR A 182 -5.84 -35.89 -37.57
CA THR A 182 -6.80 -34.85 -37.21
C THR A 182 -7.02 -34.84 -35.69
N PHE A 183 -6.87 -33.67 -35.06
CA PHE A 183 -7.09 -33.48 -33.63
C PHE A 183 -8.15 -32.42 -33.38
N ASP A 184 -9.03 -32.69 -32.42
CA ASP A 184 -10.07 -31.77 -31.98
C ASP A 184 -10.18 -31.64 -30.45
N GLY A 185 -9.28 -32.25 -29.66
CA GLY A 185 -9.31 -32.16 -28.20
C GLY A 185 -10.27 -33.11 -27.48
N SER A 186 -11.10 -33.88 -28.20
CA SER A 186 -12.07 -34.78 -27.57
C SER A 186 -11.48 -36.09 -27.01
N GLY A 187 -10.22 -36.40 -27.32
CA GLY A 187 -9.50 -37.56 -26.81
C GLY A 187 -8.07 -37.66 -27.34
N ASN A 188 -7.31 -38.66 -26.88
CA ASN A 188 -5.95 -38.91 -27.35
C ASN A 188 -5.96 -39.40 -28.82
N VAL A 189 -5.00 -38.93 -29.61
CA VAL A 189 -4.79 -39.36 -31.00
C VAL A 189 -3.33 -39.75 -31.22
N SER A 190 -3.12 -40.79 -32.03
CA SER A 190 -1.78 -41.22 -32.44
C SER A 190 -1.47 -40.69 -33.83
N ILE A 191 -0.32 -40.02 -33.98
CA ILE A 191 0.25 -39.71 -35.30
C ILE A 191 1.26 -40.83 -35.62
N SER A 192 1.04 -41.55 -36.72
CA SER A 192 2.05 -42.48 -37.22
C SER A 192 3.13 -41.68 -37.94
N VAL A 193 4.40 -41.83 -37.55
CA VAL A 193 5.51 -40.99 -38.00
C VAL A 193 6.55 -41.82 -38.72
N ASN A 194 6.97 -41.36 -39.90
CA ASN A 194 8.02 -41.96 -40.71
C ASN A 194 9.26 -41.04 -40.70
N VAL A 195 10.33 -41.47 -40.02
CA VAL A 195 11.57 -40.70 -39.87
C VAL A 195 12.57 -41.11 -40.95
N GLY A 196 12.92 -40.16 -41.83
CA GLY A 196 14.10 -40.23 -42.67
C GLY A 196 15.34 -39.79 -41.89
N ASP A 197 16.46 -40.44 -42.16
CA ASP A 197 17.67 -40.25 -41.36
C ASP A 197 18.33 -38.88 -41.60
N ASP A 198 18.87 -38.38 -40.49
CA ASP A 198 20.23 -37.85 -40.36
C ASP A 198 20.41 -36.41 -39.86
N THR A 199 21.52 -36.26 -39.15
CA THR A 199 22.36 -35.09 -38.86
C THR A 199 21.70 -33.87 -38.20
N HIS A 200 22.25 -33.30 -37.13
CA HIS A 200 23.68 -33.18 -36.80
C HIS A 200 23.91 -32.79 -35.32
N ASN A 201 25.14 -32.99 -34.87
CA ASN A 201 25.68 -32.53 -33.59
C ASN A 201 25.78 -30.99 -33.54
N HIS A 202 26.01 -30.36 -32.37
CA HIS A 202 27.15 -29.45 -32.19
C HIS A 202 27.36 -28.93 -30.74
N THR A 203 28.53 -29.30 -30.21
CA THR A 203 29.47 -28.47 -29.41
C THR A 203 28.97 -27.80 -28.12
N THR A 204 29.33 -28.46 -27.01
CA THR A 204 29.79 -27.81 -25.77
C THR A 204 30.72 -26.62 -26.03
N LEU A 205 30.79 -25.66 -25.08
CA LEU A 205 31.83 -24.62 -25.06
C LEU A 205 33.21 -25.24 -25.35
N SER A 206 33.99 -24.55 -26.18
CA SER A 206 35.39 -24.87 -26.38
C SER A 206 36.15 -24.74 -25.07
N ALA A 207 36.52 -25.89 -24.49
CA ALA A 207 37.64 -25.93 -23.57
C ALA A 207 38.87 -25.43 -24.34
N LEU A 208 39.34 -24.22 -24.05
CA LEU A 208 40.62 -23.72 -24.57
C LEU A 208 41.72 -24.66 -24.04
N PRO A 209 42.38 -25.44 -24.89
CA PRO A 209 43.43 -26.33 -24.42
C PRO A 209 44.68 -25.49 -24.15
N THR A 210 45.37 -25.81 -23.05
CA THR A 210 46.75 -25.37 -22.76
C THR A 210 46.91 -23.94 -22.23
N TYR A 211 48.01 -23.74 -21.51
CA TYR A 211 48.48 -22.55 -20.79
C TYR A 211 48.83 -21.35 -21.70
N ALA A 212 47.91 -20.90 -22.55
CA ALA A 212 48.17 -19.93 -23.63
C ALA A 212 48.31 -18.46 -23.20
N LYS A 213 48.30 -18.15 -21.89
CA LYS A 213 48.35 -16.77 -21.36
C LYS A 213 49.41 -16.65 -20.26
N THR A 214 50.29 -15.67 -20.39
CA THR A 214 51.40 -15.39 -19.46
C THR A 214 51.09 -14.20 -18.54
N ALA A 215 51.77 -14.10 -17.39
CA ALA A 215 51.57 -12.99 -16.46
C ALA A 215 52.08 -11.64 -16.98
N ALA A 216 52.92 -11.67 -18.03
CA ALA A 216 53.40 -10.52 -18.79
C ALA A 216 52.38 -9.99 -19.81
N ASN A 217 51.36 -10.78 -20.17
CA ASN A 217 50.28 -10.30 -21.03
C ASN A 217 49.57 -9.12 -20.38
N LEU A 218 49.45 -8.02 -21.12
CA LEU A 218 48.87 -6.77 -20.64
C LEU A 218 47.36 -6.95 -20.41
N PRO A 219 46.70 -6.09 -19.60
CA PRO A 219 45.26 -6.24 -19.34
C PRO A 219 44.39 -6.15 -20.61
N MET A 220 44.94 -5.66 -21.73
CA MET A 220 44.27 -5.62 -23.03
C MET A 220 44.35 -6.92 -23.86
N ASP A 221 45.20 -7.89 -23.50
CA ASP A 221 45.45 -9.12 -24.26
C ASP A 221 44.45 -10.26 -23.96
N TRP A 222 43.50 -10.01 -23.05
CA TRP A 222 42.51 -10.97 -22.56
C TRP A 222 41.12 -10.63 -23.11
N ASP A 223 40.33 -11.62 -23.52
CA ASP A 223 39.04 -11.34 -24.15
C ASP A 223 38.02 -10.79 -23.13
N LYS A 224 36.92 -10.23 -23.62
CA LYS A 224 35.87 -9.63 -22.77
C LYS A 224 35.16 -10.70 -21.94
N GLY A 225 34.80 -10.34 -20.70
CA GLY A 225 34.00 -11.19 -19.80
C GLY A 225 34.83 -11.77 -18.65
N VAL A 226 34.43 -12.96 -18.20
CA VAL A 226 35.11 -13.72 -17.14
C VAL A 226 35.81 -14.91 -17.78
N GLN A 227 37.13 -14.96 -17.64
CA GLN A 227 37.95 -16.09 -18.10
C GLN A 227 38.65 -16.74 -16.91
N ALA A 228 38.56 -18.06 -16.82
CA ALA A 228 39.33 -18.87 -15.89
C ALA A 228 40.37 -19.68 -16.66
N THR A 229 41.62 -19.68 -16.21
CA THR A 229 42.71 -20.40 -16.89
C THR A 229 43.69 -20.92 -15.86
N PHE A 230 44.17 -22.16 -16.04
CA PHE A 230 45.27 -22.70 -15.25
C PHE A 230 46.59 -22.05 -15.65
N VAL A 231 47.41 -21.72 -14.67
CA VAL A 231 48.70 -21.02 -14.84
C VAL A 231 49.82 -21.74 -14.09
N ASN A 232 51.06 -21.34 -14.32
CA ASN A 232 52.26 -21.87 -13.65
C ASN A 232 53.39 -20.82 -13.56
N THR A 233 54.47 -21.18 -12.84
CA THR A 233 55.68 -20.34 -12.69
C THR A 233 56.35 -20.00 -14.03
N GLY A 234 56.45 -20.96 -14.95
CA GLY A 234 57.06 -20.77 -16.28
C GLY A 234 56.33 -19.75 -17.15
N ALA A 235 55.03 -19.54 -16.91
CA ALA A 235 54.22 -18.48 -17.52
C ALA A 235 54.29 -17.13 -16.75
N GLY A 236 55.14 -17.00 -15.73
CA GLY A 236 55.38 -15.77 -14.97
C GLY A 236 54.43 -15.53 -13.78
N TYR A 237 53.61 -16.51 -13.41
CA TYR A 237 52.69 -16.40 -12.27
C TYR A 237 53.35 -16.87 -10.96
N PRO A 238 52.79 -16.52 -9.77
CA PRO A 238 53.41 -16.86 -8.49
C PRO A 238 53.70 -18.36 -8.30
N SER A 239 52.81 -19.23 -8.76
CA SER A 239 53.04 -20.67 -8.91
C SER A 239 51.99 -21.34 -9.80
N TYR A 240 51.87 -22.67 -9.75
CA TYR A 240 50.70 -23.36 -10.31
C TYR A 240 49.42 -22.93 -9.58
N GLY A 241 48.34 -22.72 -10.32
CA GLY A 241 47.07 -22.25 -9.77
C GLY A 241 46.07 -21.90 -10.85
N GLY A 242 44.88 -21.47 -10.44
CA GLY A 242 43.89 -20.87 -11.32
C GLY A 242 43.98 -19.35 -11.28
N VAL A 243 43.95 -18.70 -12.44
CA VAL A 243 43.68 -17.25 -12.54
C VAL A 243 42.29 -17.05 -13.10
N THR A 244 41.49 -16.26 -12.39
CA THR A 244 40.26 -15.69 -12.91
C THR A 244 40.52 -14.23 -13.27
N THR A 245 40.41 -13.90 -14.55
CA THR A 245 40.50 -12.53 -15.07
C THR A 245 39.08 -11.99 -15.28
N ILE A 246 38.80 -10.81 -14.74
CA ILE A 246 37.53 -10.09 -14.95
C ILE A 246 37.84 -8.82 -15.73
N ARG A 247 37.42 -8.78 -17.00
CA ARG A 247 37.57 -7.61 -17.89
C ARG A 247 36.21 -7.04 -18.27
N PRO A 248 35.80 -5.87 -17.71
CA PRO A 248 34.45 -5.32 -17.91
C PRO A 248 34.24 -4.62 -19.26
N HIS A 249 35.30 -4.18 -19.95
CA HIS A 249 35.20 -3.44 -21.21
C HIS A 249 36.43 -3.66 -22.11
N SER A 250 36.38 -3.29 -23.40
CA SER A 250 37.57 -3.34 -24.28
C SER A 250 38.40 -2.05 -24.27
N ASN A 251 37.75 -0.88 -24.17
CA ASN A 251 38.36 0.38 -24.60
C ASN A 251 38.94 1.25 -23.45
N GLY A 252 39.03 0.72 -22.23
CA GLY A 252 39.71 1.37 -21.10
C GLY A 252 39.06 1.06 -19.75
N GLY A 253 39.85 1.09 -18.68
CA GLY A 253 39.37 0.96 -17.29
C GLY A 253 40.27 0.13 -16.38
N GLY A 254 39.74 -0.27 -15.23
CA GLY A 254 40.38 -1.24 -14.35
C GLY A 254 40.10 -2.69 -14.76
N ALA A 255 41.11 -3.55 -14.63
CA ALA A 255 40.99 -5.01 -14.72
C ALA A 255 41.40 -5.64 -13.38
N LEU A 256 40.77 -6.76 -13.01
CA LEU A 256 41.11 -7.52 -11.81
C LEU A 256 41.57 -8.92 -12.20
N GLN A 257 42.69 -9.35 -11.62
CA GLN A 257 43.09 -10.75 -11.59
C GLN A 257 43.11 -11.26 -10.15
N LEU A 258 42.44 -12.39 -9.95
CA LEU A 258 42.48 -13.19 -8.73
C LEU A 258 43.26 -14.47 -9.05
N TYR A 259 44.40 -14.64 -8.38
CA TYR A 259 45.20 -15.86 -8.43
C TYR A 259 44.85 -16.73 -7.23
N THR A 260 44.19 -17.85 -7.52
CA THR A 260 43.91 -18.91 -6.56
C THR A 260 45.03 -19.95 -6.67
N PRO A 261 45.88 -20.11 -5.64
CA PRO A 261 46.94 -21.11 -5.67
C PRO A 261 46.38 -22.53 -5.70
N TYR A 262 47.17 -23.49 -6.21
CA TYR A 262 46.76 -24.90 -6.29
C TYR A 262 46.89 -25.63 -4.94
N GLY A 263 47.71 -25.11 -4.02
CA GLY A 263 47.77 -25.53 -2.62
C GLY A 263 49.13 -25.22 -1.96
N THR A 264 49.32 -25.68 -0.72
CA THR A 264 50.55 -25.50 0.10
C THR A 264 51.87 -25.67 -0.69
N GLY A 265 52.01 -26.74 -1.46
CA GLY A 265 53.23 -27.02 -2.24
C GLY A 265 53.35 -26.24 -3.57
N TYR A 266 52.28 -25.59 -4.02
CA TYR A 266 52.21 -24.89 -5.30
C TYR A 266 51.35 -23.62 -5.19
N GLY A 267 51.99 -22.53 -4.80
CA GLY A 267 51.38 -21.19 -4.67
C GLY A 267 51.03 -20.78 -3.25
N GLY A 268 51.07 -21.72 -2.29
CA GLY A 268 50.73 -21.50 -0.89
C GLY A 268 49.22 -21.56 -0.65
N ASP A 269 48.80 -21.20 0.57
CA ASP A 269 47.38 -21.25 0.98
C ASP A 269 46.67 -19.89 0.82
N THR A 270 47.39 -18.86 0.38
CA THR A 270 46.92 -17.47 0.38
C THR A 270 46.57 -17.02 -1.04
N VAL A 271 45.30 -16.66 -1.26
CA VAL A 271 44.85 -16.01 -2.51
C VAL A 271 45.61 -14.69 -2.70
N ALA A 272 46.11 -14.47 -3.91
CA ALA A 272 46.76 -13.22 -4.29
C ALA A 272 45.92 -12.46 -5.32
N MET A 273 45.93 -11.14 -5.23
CA MET A 273 45.23 -10.27 -6.17
C MET A 273 46.16 -9.22 -6.77
N ARG A 274 45.91 -8.83 -8.02
CA ARG A 274 46.53 -7.66 -8.64
C ARG A 274 45.54 -6.88 -9.49
N PHE A 275 45.80 -5.58 -9.59
CA PHE A 275 44.99 -4.66 -10.39
C PHE A 275 45.73 -4.30 -11.66
N GLY A 276 45.03 -4.33 -12.78
CA GLY A 276 45.51 -3.85 -14.06
C GLY A 276 44.89 -2.51 -14.37
N ASN A 277 45.70 -1.52 -14.74
CA ASN A 277 45.21 -0.28 -15.33
C ASN A 277 45.54 -0.30 -16.82
N TYR A 278 44.55 -0.07 -17.68
CA TYR A 278 44.76 -0.08 -19.13
C TYR A 278 44.01 1.09 -19.78
N ASN A 279 44.72 1.80 -20.65
CA ASN A 279 44.17 2.86 -21.49
C ASN A 279 44.55 2.65 -22.95
N SER A 280 43.76 3.20 -23.86
CA SER A 280 43.98 3.07 -25.31
C SER A 280 45.26 3.76 -25.82
N ASN A 281 45.94 4.54 -24.97
CA ASN A 281 47.06 5.41 -25.33
C ASN A 281 48.39 4.89 -24.76
N GLY A 282 48.49 3.58 -24.50
CA GLY A 282 49.74 2.87 -24.19
C GLY A 282 50.10 2.74 -22.71
N GLY A 283 49.31 3.29 -21.80
CA GLY A 283 49.57 3.25 -20.34
C GLY A 283 49.15 1.95 -19.65
N ASN A 284 49.47 0.79 -20.22
CA ASN A 284 49.02 -0.51 -19.73
C ASN A 284 50.00 -1.08 -18.70
N SER A 285 49.55 -1.29 -17.46
CA SER A 285 50.39 -1.88 -16.41
C SER A 285 49.59 -2.76 -15.44
N TRP A 286 50.26 -3.77 -14.92
CA TRP A 286 49.81 -4.55 -13.76
C TRP A 286 50.51 -4.03 -12.51
N THR A 287 49.82 -3.98 -11.38
CA THR A 287 50.49 -3.95 -10.08
C THR A 287 51.15 -5.29 -9.80
N GLU A 288 52.12 -5.31 -8.89
CA GLU A 288 52.57 -6.56 -8.27
C GLU A 288 51.40 -7.30 -7.60
N PHE A 289 51.55 -8.62 -7.45
CA PHE A 289 50.61 -9.44 -6.71
C PHE A 289 50.69 -9.13 -5.21
N LYS A 290 49.53 -8.86 -4.61
CA LYS A 290 49.38 -8.66 -3.17
C LYS A 290 48.68 -9.86 -2.57
N TYR A 291 49.31 -10.47 -1.57
CA TYR A 291 48.75 -11.58 -0.80
C TYR A 291 47.82 -11.06 0.29
N LEU A 292 46.74 -11.80 0.56
CA LEU A 292 45.80 -11.46 1.61
C LEU A 292 46.36 -11.87 2.99
N VAL A 293 46.60 -10.90 3.89
CA VAL A 293 47.08 -11.20 5.25
C VAL A 293 45.97 -11.93 6.02
N HIS A 294 46.33 -13.02 6.70
CA HIS A 294 45.43 -13.82 7.54
C HIS A 294 46.12 -14.28 8.82
N ASP A 295 45.34 -14.91 9.70
CA ASP A 295 45.71 -15.40 11.04
C ASP A 295 47.10 -16.07 11.15
N LYS A 296 47.52 -16.85 10.15
CA LYS A 296 48.79 -17.61 10.16
C LYS A 296 50.00 -16.88 9.57
N ASN A 297 49.86 -15.68 9.01
CA ASN A 297 50.98 -14.96 8.37
C ASN A 297 51.22 -13.53 8.90
N ILE A 298 50.50 -13.11 9.95
CA ILE A 298 50.58 -11.76 10.51
C ILE A 298 51.94 -11.42 11.15
N ASP A 299 52.60 -12.39 11.79
CA ASP A 299 53.87 -12.17 12.52
C ASP A 299 55.07 -11.84 11.62
N GLN A 300 55.00 -12.17 10.32
CA GLN A 300 56.05 -11.80 9.35
C GLN A 300 55.96 -10.33 8.89
N TYR A 301 54.89 -9.60 9.25
CA TYR A 301 54.64 -8.22 8.83
C TYR A 301 54.37 -7.27 10.02
N ALA A 302 54.75 -7.66 11.24
CA ALA A 302 54.65 -6.85 12.45
C ALA A 302 55.91 -5.94 12.66
N PRO A 303 55.77 -4.63 12.96
CA PRO A 303 56.92 -3.73 13.13
C PRO A 303 57.71 -3.96 14.42
N GLY A 304 59.00 -4.28 14.29
CA GLY A 304 59.91 -4.46 15.43
C GLY A 304 60.58 -3.17 15.94
N LYS A 305 60.29 -2.79 17.18
CA LYS A 305 61.26 -2.10 18.08
C LYS A 305 61.08 -2.55 19.52
N THR A 306 61.96 -3.42 19.98
CA THR A 306 62.18 -3.65 21.41
C THR A 306 63.65 -3.38 21.74
N GLY A 307 63.88 -2.32 22.52
CA GLY A 307 65.00 -2.26 23.46
C GLY A 307 64.61 -3.13 24.64
N SER A 308 64.75 -4.44 24.44
CA SER A 308 64.32 -5.53 25.31
C SER A 308 65.22 -5.59 26.57
N GLY A 309 65.05 -6.49 27.53
CA GLY A 309 64.96 -7.93 27.30
C GLY A 309 66.16 -8.51 26.51
N ALA A 310 67.17 -7.67 26.21
CA ALA A 310 68.55 -8.04 26.35
C ALA A 310 68.75 -8.40 27.83
N SER A 311 68.63 -9.68 28.15
CA SER A 311 68.86 -10.24 29.47
C SER A 311 70.38 -10.44 29.69
N GLY A 312 70.95 -9.78 30.70
CA GLY A 312 72.37 -9.90 31.06
C GLY A 312 72.81 -8.93 32.16
N THR A 313 73.91 -9.23 32.85
CA THR A 313 74.38 -8.53 34.06
C THR A 313 75.64 -7.67 33.79
N TRP A 314 75.65 -6.39 34.20
CA TRP A 314 76.79 -5.46 34.03
C TRP A 314 76.84 -4.39 35.16
N GLY A 315 78.01 -4.04 35.74
CA GLY A 315 78.13 -2.97 36.77
C GLY A 315 79.55 -2.73 37.38
N ILE A 316 79.81 -1.54 38.01
CA ILE A 316 81.08 -1.13 38.68
C ILE A 316 80.88 0.02 39.77
N ALA A 317 81.78 0.20 40.77
CA ALA A 317 81.73 1.22 41.88
C ALA A 317 83.11 1.54 42.61
N ILE A 318 83.25 2.63 43.45
CA ILE A 318 84.48 3.00 44.30
C ILE A 318 84.25 3.96 45.54
N THR A 319 85.27 4.27 46.42
CA THR A 319 85.13 4.63 47.90
C THR A 319 86.15 5.62 48.66
N GLY A 320 85.72 6.47 49.66
CA GLY A 320 86.48 7.07 50.87
C GLY A 320 86.70 8.64 51.07
N ASN A 321 87.29 9.29 52.14
CA ASN A 321 87.05 9.44 53.64
C ASN A 321 87.90 10.58 54.44
N ALA A 322 87.55 11.04 55.70
CA ALA A 322 88.37 11.55 56.89
C ALA A 322 88.39 13.03 57.55
N ALA A 323 88.54 13.10 58.93
CA ALA A 323 89.08 14.17 59.89
C ALA A 323 88.19 15.10 60.85
N THR A 324 88.62 15.45 62.10
CA THR A 324 87.76 15.82 63.30
C THR A 324 88.30 16.81 64.42
N ALA A 325 87.44 17.53 65.21
CA ALA A 325 87.76 18.25 66.50
C ALA A 325 86.53 18.69 67.39
N THR A 326 86.56 18.62 68.76
CA THR A 326 85.34 18.76 69.65
C THR A 326 85.51 19.14 71.18
N LYS A 327 85.33 20.40 71.67
CA LYS A 327 85.09 20.77 73.13
C LYS A 327 84.71 22.26 73.47
N LEU A 328 84.12 22.57 74.66
CA LEU A 328 84.10 23.90 75.35
C LEU A 328 84.70 23.91 76.80
N ALA A 329 85.11 25.09 77.29
CA ALA A 329 85.95 25.27 78.51
C ALA A 329 85.22 25.46 79.85
N THR A 330 84.02 26.04 79.90
CA THR A 330 83.23 26.17 81.15
C THR A 330 81.77 25.88 80.86
N ALA A 331 81.14 25.06 81.68
CA ALA A 331 79.76 24.67 81.46
C ALA A 331 78.77 25.84 81.67
N ARG A 332 77.63 25.79 80.97
CA ARG A 332 76.51 26.73 81.12
C ARG A 332 75.19 25.98 81.28
N THR A 333 74.28 26.53 82.06
CA THR A 333 72.95 25.94 82.26
C THR A 333 71.96 26.52 81.23
N ILE A 334 71.42 25.66 80.37
CA ILE A 334 70.41 26.00 79.35
C ILE A 334 69.19 25.13 79.64
N GLY A 335 67.98 25.70 79.72
CA GLY A 335 66.75 24.93 80.00
C GLY A 335 66.79 24.09 81.29
N GLY A 336 67.65 24.45 82.26
CA GLY A 336 67.88 23.69 83.50
C GLY A 336 69.02 22.66 83.45
N VAL A 337 69.67 22.42 82.30
CA VAL A 337 70.74 21.41 82.16
C VAL A 337 72.11 22.03 81.83
N SER A 338 73.17 21.47 82.41
CA SER A 338 74.57 21.89 82.23
C SER A 338 75.18 21.36 80.93
N PHE A 339 75.88 22.22 80.17
CA PHE A 339 76.50 21.87 78.88
C PHE A 339 77.89 22.50 78.68
N ASN A 340 78.83 21.71 78.16
CA ASN A 340 80.24 22.07 77.99
C ASN A 340 80.83 21.68 76.61
N GLY A 341 80.01 21.52 75.56
CA GLY A 341 80.47 21.33 74.17
C GLY A 341 81.30 20.08 73.85
N THR A 342 81.66 19.24 74.83
CA THR A 342 82.37 17.96 74.61
C THR A 342 81.51 16.93 73.89
N ALA A 343 80.20 17.05 74.10
CA ALA A 343 79.12 16.24 73.58
C ALA A 343 77.88 17.13 73.50
N ASN A 344 76.85 16.72 72.77
CA ASN A 344 75.61 17.47 72.60
C ASN A 344 74.92 17.74 73.95
N ILE A 345 74.25 18.89 74.10
CA ILE A 345 73.38 19.15 75.25
C ILE A 345 72.12 18.29 75.13
N ASN A 346 71.69 17.69 76.24
CA ASN A 346 70.41 16.99 76.34
C ASN A 346 69.45 17.77 77.22
N LEU A 347 68.41 18.34 76.61
CA LEU A 347 67.35 19.10 77.27
C LEU A 347 66.10 18.19 77.40
N PRO A 348 65.56 17.99 78.63
CA PRO A 348 64.31 17.26 78.84
C PRO A 348 63.18 17.80 77.97
N GLY A 349 62.42 16.91 77.34
CA GLY A 349 61.33 17.25 76.42
C GLY A 349 61.75 17.63 75.00
N VAL A 350 63.00 18.06 74.78
CA VAL A 350 63.51 18.48 73.46
C VAL A 350 64.27 17.36 72.76
N ASN A 351 65.31 16.81 73.38
CA ASN A 351 66.15 15.74 72.81
C ASN A 351 66.58 14.66 73.83
N THR A 352 65.96 14.65 75.00
CA THR A 352 65.92 13.48 75.91
C THR A 352 64.56 13.45 76.59
N ALA A 353 64.06 12.25 76.91
CA ALA A 353 62.74 12.08 77.50
C ALA A 353 62.60 12.87 78.82
N GLY A 354 61.52 13.61 78.94
CA GLY A 354 61.15 14.41 80.12
C GLY A 354 59.65 14.64 80.16
N ASN A 355 59.11 15.11 81.28
CA ASN A 355 57.66 15.33 81.46
C ASN A 355 57.12 16.62 80.81
N GLN A 356 57.95 17.32 80.04
CA GLN A 356 57.63 18.61 79.41
C GLN A 356 57.16 18.36 77.97
N ASN A 357 55.89 18.67 77.68
CA ASN A 357 55.33 18.48 76.35
C ASN A 357 55.72 19.61 75.38
N THR A 358 56.89 19.48 74.75
CA THR A 358 57.37 20.41 73.70
C THR A 358 57.41 19.78 72.29
N SER A 359 56.83 18.59 72.13
CA SER A 359 56.83 17.82 70.87
C SER A 359 55.54 17.01 70.62
N GLY A 360 54.59 17.01 71.55
CA GLY A 360 53.42 16.14 71.54
C GLY A 360 52.16 16.75 70.91
N ASN A 361 51.48 15.92 70.13
CA ASN A 361 50.19 16.18 69.50
C ASN A 361 49.12 16.63 70.54
N ALA A 362 48.23 17.54 70.16
CA ALA A 362 47.15 17.98 71.05
C ALA A 362 46.21 16.79 71.41
N ALA A 363 45.69 16.74 72.64
CA ALA A 363 44.95 15.57 73.14
C ALA A 363 43.70 15.20 72.30
N THR A 364 43.08 16.17 71.62
CA THR A 364 42.00 15.92 70.66
C THR A 364 42.49 15.41 69.30
N ALA A 365 43.68 15.83 68.85
CA ALA A 365 44.29 15.36 67.61
C ALA A 365 44.80 13.90 67.70
N THR A 366 44.95 13.35 68.91
CA THR A 366 45.11 11.90 69.13
C THR A 366 43.99 11.08 68.46
N LYS A 367 42.78 11.64 68.30
CA LYS A 367 41.67 10.93 67.61
C LYS A 367 41.91 10.71 66.11
N LEU A 368 42.66 11.58 65.44
CA LEU A 368 43.05 11.42 64.02
C LEU A 368 44.49 10.87 63.84
N GLN A 369 45.29 10.77 64.91
CA GLN A 369 46.62 10.15 64.87
C GLN A 369 46.59 8.69 64.38
N THR A 370 45.50 7.96 64.67
CA THR A 370 45.15 6.76 63.92
C THR A 370 44.22 7.14 62.78
N ALA A 371 44.65 6.91 61.54
CA ALA A 371 43.87 7.20 60.35
C ALA A 371 42.48 6.54 60.41
N ARG A 372 41.47 7.27 59.95
CA ARG A 372 40.06 6.85 59.99
C ARG A 372 39.59 6.53 58.58
N THR A 373 38.99 5.35 58.42
CA THR A 373 38.35 4.95 57.16
C THR A 373 37.02 5.69 57.02
N LEU A 374 36.93 6.56 56.02
CA LEU A 374 35.67 7.14 55.55
C LEU A 374 35.17 6.25 54.43
N SER A 375 34.05 5.55 54.66
CA SER A 375 33.43 4.63 53.69
C SER A 375 32.10 5.16 53.19
N LEU A 376 31.89 5.10 51.87
CA LEU A 376 30.59 5.21 51.23
C LEU A 376 30.05 3.82 50.94
N THR A 377 28.76 3.61 51.22
CA THR A 377 28.06 2.33 51.11
C THR A 377 26.65 2.52 50.55
N GLY A 378 26.11 1.50 49.89
CA GLY A 378 24.82 1.56 49.18
C GLY A 378 25.05 1.58 47.66
N ASP A 379 24.25 2.37 46.94
CA ASP A 379 24.24 2.45 45.47
C ASP A 379 25.59 2.86 44.85
N ALA A 380 26.46 3.49 45.65
CA ALA A 380 27.84 3.75 45.31
C ALA A 380 28.76 3.37 46.48
N THR A 381 29.90 2.76 46.15
CA THR A 381 30.88 2.26 47.12
C THR A 381 32.26 2.85 46.88
N GLY A 382 32.98 3.11 47.95
CA GLY A 382 34.35 3.62 47.92
C GLY A 382 34.81 3.99 49.32
N SER A 383 36.10 3.89 49.61
CA SER A 383 36.63 4.27 50.92
C SER A 383 38.04 4.85 50.83
N LEU A 384 38.34 5.79 51.73
CA LEU A 384 39.68 6.34 51.94
C LEU A 384 40.03 6.33 53.42
N SER A 385 41.32 6.26 53.70
CA SER A 385 41.86 6.45 55.05
C SER A 385 42.35 7.89 55.20
N PHE A 386 42.00 8.56 56.30
CA PHE A 386 42.37 9.95 56.55
C PHE A 386 42.82 10.20 58.00
N ASP A 387 44.00 10.78 58.16
CA ASP A 387 44.62 11.21 59.43
C ASP A 387 44.95 12.73 59.47
N GLY A 388 44.68 13.46 58.37
CA GLY A 388 45.05 14.88 58.21
C GLY A 388 46.50 15.13 57.75
N SER A 389 47.35 14.10 57.67
CA SER A 389 48.76 14.23 57.29
C SER A 389 48.93 14.67 55.83
N ALA A 390 48.05 14.20 54.93
CA ALA A 390 48.08 14.47 53.49
C ALA A 390 46.67 14.66 52.90
N ASN A 391 46.60 14.99 51.61
CA ASN A 391 45.37 14.87 50.83
C ASN A 391 45.00 13.39 50.65
N ALA A 392 43.72 13.08 50.56
CA ALA A 392 43.24 11.70 50.42
C ALA A 392 42.23 11.59 49.26
N SER A 393 42.22 10.44 48.58
CA SER A 393 41.28 10.17 47.49
C SER A 393 40.80 8.74 47.45
N ALA A 394 39.52 8.52 47.14
CA ALA A 394 38.97 7.21 46.83
C ALA A 394 38.31 7.18 45.44
N ALA A 395 38.38 6.03 44.77
CA ALA A 395 37.52 5.75 43.64
C ALA A 395 36.12 5.36 44.15
N LEU A 396 35.10 6.11 43.74
CA LEU A 396 33.70 5.79 43.91
C LEU A 396 33.22 4.95 42.71
N THR A 397 32.65 3.79 43.00
CA THR A 397 32.09 2.86 42.00
C THR A 397 30.60 2.69 42.25
N LEU A 398 29.78 2.92 41.22
CA LEU A 398 28.35 2.60 41.26
C LEU A 398 28.14 1.08 41.25
N ALA A 399 27.18 0.62 42.04
CA ALA A 399 26.75 -0.78 42.04
C ALA A 399 26.14 -1.18 40.69
N SER A 400 26.29 -2.46 40.31
CA SER A 400 25.60 -3.01 39.15
C SER A 400 24.09 -3.13 39.45
N THR A 401 23.25 -2.72 38.51
CA THR A 401 21.78 -2.74 38.69
C THR A 401 21.15 -4.13 38.48
N GLY A 402 21.95 -5.15 38.15
CA GLY A 402 21.47 -6.47 37.73
C GLY A 402 21.03 -6.54 36.27
N ILE A 403 20.95 -5.41 35.57
CA ILE A 403 20.69 -5.35 34.13
C ILE A 403 21.95 -5.75 33.36
N ALA A 404 21.81 -6.62 32.36
CA ALA A 404 22.92 -7.00 31.50
C ALA A 404 23.35 -5.82 30.63
N ALA A 405 24.67 -5.55 30.55
CA ALA A 405 25.19 -4.53 29.65
C ALA A 405 24.91 -4.94 28.18
N GLY A 406 24.37 -4.04 27.37
CA GLY A 406 24.00 -4.36 26.00
C GLY A 406 23.04 -3.38 25.34
N THR A 407 22.73 -3.66 24.07
CA THR A 407 21.77 -2.90 23.26
C THR A 407 20.35 -3.36 23.55
N TYR A 408 19.55 -2.48 24.12
CA TYR A 408 18.10 -2.60 24.23
C TYR A 408 17.43 -1.76 23.13
N ARG A 409 16.10 -1.87 23.03
CA ARG A 409 15.28 -1.40 21.90
C ARG A 409 15.67 -0.02 21.35
N SER A 410 15.85 0.99 22.21
CA SER A 410 16.22 2.35 21.79
C SER A 410 17.48 2.92 22.45
N VAL A 411 18.09 2.20 23.40
CA VAL A 411 19.31 2.62 24.09
C VAL A 411 20.23 1.43 24.38
N THR A 412 21.53 1.66 24.37
CA THR A 412 22.54 0.73 24.89
C THR A 412 22.87 1.14 26.32
N VAL A 413 22.98 0.18 27.24
CA VAL A 413 23.27 0.43 28.66
C VAL A 413 24.55 -0.27 29.12
N ASP A 414 25.24 0.32 30.10
CA ASP A 414 26.32 -0.34 30.83
C ASP A 414 25.80 -1.26 31.96
N ALA A 415 26.69 -2.00 32.61
CA ALA A 415 26.34 -2.90 33.72
C ALA A 415 25.83 -2.18 34.98
N LYS A 416 25.92 -0.84 35.01
CA LYS A 416 25.39 0.05 36.06
C LYS A 416 24.02 0.63 35.64
N GLY A 417 23.43 0.12 34.56
CA GLY A 417 22.12 0.52 34.05
C GLY A 417 22.08 1.90 33.42
N ARG A 418 23.22 2.56 33.18
CA ARG A 418 23.26 3.89 32.56
C ARG A 418 23.26 3.76 31.05
N ALA A 419 22.46 4.57 30.36
CA ALA A 419 22.47 4.67 28.91
C ALA A 419 23.80 5.26 28.39
N THR A 420 24.47 4.56 27.48
CA THR A 420 25.76 4.92 26.89
C THR A 420 25.65 5.28 25.41
N ALA A 421 24.65 4.75 24.70
CA ALA A 421 24.33 5.14 23.33
C ALA A 421 22.82 5.14 23.09
N GLY A 422 22.36 5.99 22.18
CA GLY A 422 20.99 5.98 21.69
C GLY A 422 20.91 5.30 20.32
N ASN A 423 19.94 4.40 20.15
CA ASN A 423 19.81 3.58 18.94
C ASN A 423 18.63 4.06 18.09
N PRO A 424 18.83 4.32 16.79
CA PRO A 424 17.72 4.64 15.89
C PRO A 424 16.83 3.42 15.72
N VAL A 425 15.52 3.63 15.93
CA VAL A 425 14.49 2.60 15.79
C VAL A 425 13.62 2.93 14.59
N VAL A 426 13.82 2.18 13.50
CA VAL A 426 13.01 2.30 12.29
C VAL A 426 12.01 1.15 12.29
N ILE A 427 10.72 1.47 12.25
CA ILE A 427 9.65 0.49 12.02
C ILE A 427 9.21 0.55 10.57
N GLY A 428 8.69 -0.56 10.03
CA GLY A 428 8.21 -0.66 8.65
C GLY A 428 7.29 -1.85 8.44
N LEU A 429 6.37 -1.73 7.48
CA LEU A 429 5.47 -2.81 7.09
C LEU A 429 6.08 -3.56 5.91
N VAL A 430 6.10 -4.90 5.97
CA VAL A 430 6.56 -5.74 4.85
C VAL A 430 5.56 -6.83 4.48
N THR A 431 5.54 -7.19 3.20
CA THR A 431 4.90 -8.42 2.71
C THR A 431 5.90 -9.57 2.66
N SER A 432 5.55 -10.74 3.19
CA SER A 432 6.48 -11.86 3.33
C SER A 432 5.84 -13.21 3.07
N SER A 433 6.65 -14.20 2.70
CA SER A 433 6.24 -15.61 2.57
C SER A 433 6.04 -16.33 3.90
N THR A 434 6.50 -15.75 5.03
CA THR A 434 6.38 -16.33 6.37
C THR A 434 5.99 -15.27 7.41
N ALA A 435 5.41 -15.72 8.53
CA ALA A 435 5.03 -14.90 9.68
C ALA A 435 6.17 -14.11 10.36
N THR A 436 7.44 -14.42 10.04
CA THR A 436 8.61 -13.81 10.68
C THR A 436 9.59 -13.16 9.69
N GLY A 437 9.32 -13.21 8.39
CA GLY A 437 10.20 -12.60 7.39
C GLY A 437 10.20 -11.07 7.47
N VAL A 438 11.41 -10.50 7.34
CA VAL A 438 11.71 -9.07 7.63
C VAL A 438 12.02 -8.23 6.38
N SER A 439 11.74 -8.77 5.19
CA SER A 439 11.93 -8.11 3.90
C SER A 439 10.63 -8.18 3.12
N ASN A 440 10.39 -7.18 2.27
CA ASN A 440 9.42 -7.35 1.19
C ASN A 440 9.88 -8.50 0.28
N VAL A 441 8.97 -9.42 0.04
CA VAL A 441 9.11 -10.55 -0.87
C VAL A 441 7.81 -10.60 -1.67
N ALA A 442 7.90 -10.85 -2.98
CA ALA A 442 6.72 -11.06 -3.80
C ALA A 442 6.05 -12.40 -3.44
N THR A 443 4.72 -12.42 -3.29
CA THR A 443 3.97 -13.56 -2.71
C THR A 443 2.72 -13.92 -3.50
N THR A 444 2.15 -15.10 -3.18
CA THR A 444 0.90 -15.64 -3.75
C THR A 444 -0.12 -15.97 -2.64
N ASN A 445 -1.31 -16.44 -3.03
CA ASN A 445 -2.54 -16.51 -2.21
C ASN A 445 -2.40 -17.11 -0.81
N THR A 446 -1.59 -18.15 -0.65
CA THR A 446 -1.43 -18.88 0.61
C THR A 446 -0.27 -18.37 1.45
N ASN A 447 0.64 -17.62 0.84
CA ASN A 447 1.93 -17.26 1.40
C ASN A 447 2.10 -15.74 1.44
N THR A 448 1.04 -14.96 1.64
CA THR A 448 1.13 -13.50 1.80
C THR A 448 0.92 -13.16 3.28
N PHE A 449 1.98 -12.81 3.99
CA PHE A 449 1.93 -12.33 5.36
C PHE A 449 2.25 -10.83 5.43
N LEU A 450 1.53 -10.11 6.28
CA LEU A 450 1.85 -8.75 6.68
C LEU A 450 2.56 -8.78 8.03
N ASN A 451 3.83 -8.40 8.03
CA ASN A 451 4.68 -8.36 9.21
C ASN A 451 5.07 -6.92 9.49
N ILE A 452 4.92 -6.48 10.74
CA ILE A 452 5.60 -5.27 11.22
C ILE A 452 7.05 -5.66 11.48
N THR A 453 7.98 -4.84 11.02
CA THR A 453 9.41 -5.01 11.26
C THR A 453 9.93 -3.88 12.14
N GLU A 454 10.84 -4.19 13.04
CA GLU A 454 11.59 -3.22 13.83
C GLU A 454 13.08 -3.42 13.55
N LYS A 455 13.74 -2.34 13.14
CA LYS A 455 15.18 -2.26 12.94
C LYS A 455 15.81 -1.40 14.02
N VAL A 456 16.70 -2.02 14.80
CA VAL A 456 17.47 -1.39 15.88
C VAL A 456 18.94 -1.41 15.48
N GLY A 457 19.48 -0.25 15.10
CA GLY A 457 20.83 -0.16 14.53
C GLY A 457 20.95 -0.96 13.22
N THR A 458 21.72 -2.06 13.23
CA THR A 458 21.89 -2.95 12.08
C THR A 458 20.96 -4.16 12.08
N ALA A 459 20.46 -4.59 13.25
CA ALA A 459 19.60 -5.76 13.38
C ALA A 459 18.16 -5.42 12.98
N THR A 460 17.50 -6.29 12.22
CA THR A 460 16.07 -6.17 11.85
C THR A 460 15.35 -7.44 12.26
N ALA A 461 14.22 -7.29 12.97
CA ALA A 461 13.39 -8.39 13.45
C ALA A 461 11.91 -8.16 13.11
N SER A 462 11.13 -9.25 13.07
CA SER A 462 9.66 -9.15 13.05
C SER A 462 9.18 -8.74 14.45
N ALA A 463 8.23 -7.82 14.52
CA ALA A 463 7.72 -7.24 15.76
C ALA A 463 6.20 -7.41 15.84
N GLY A 464 5.70 -7.82 17.01
CA GLY A 464 4.28 -8.10 17.22
C GLY A 464 3.79 -9.37 16.49
N THR A 465 2.51 -9.40 16.13
CA THR A 465 1.86 -10.54 15.46
C THR A 465 1.71 -10.30 13.96
N SER A 466 2.11 -11.27 13.15
CA SER A 466 1.85 -11.28 11.71
C SER A 466 0.38 -11.51 11.37
N THR A 467 -0.13 -10.88 10.31
CA THR A 467 -1.44 -11.21 9.72
C THR A 467 -1.25 -11.90 8.38
N GLN A 468 -1.68 -13.17 8.27
CA GLN A 468 -1.74 -13.85 6.98
C GLN A 468 -2.93 -13.32 6.18
N VAL A 469 -2.69 -12.89 4.94
CA VAL A 469 -3.71 -12.49 3.98
C VAL A 469 -3.92 -13.65 3.02
N VAL A 470 -5.11 -14.25 3.07
CA VAL A 470 -5.47 -15.40 2.23
C VAL A 470 -6.66 -15.10 1.33
N GLY A 471 -6.60 -15.61 0.10
CA GLY A 471 -7.71 -15.65 -0.85
C GLY A 471 -8.13 -17.09 -1.12
N ALA A 472 -9.44 -17.37 -1.11
CA ALA A 472 -9.98 -18.70 -1.37
C ALA A 472 -10.63 -18.79 -2.76
N GLY A 473 -10.51 -19.96 -3.40
CA GLY A 473 -11.17 -20.27 -4.66
C GLY A 473 -10.77 -19.33 -5.80
N THR A 474 -11.71 -18.50 -6.24
CA THR A 474 -11.52 -17.59 -7.37
C THR A 474 -10.84 -16.26 -7.01
N VAL A 475 -10.57 -15.98 -5.73
CA VAL A 475 -9.89 -14.76 -5.27
C VAL A 475 -8.41 -15.03 -5.02
N THR A 476 -7.57 -14.26 -5.72
CA THR A 476 -6.11 -14.36 -5.72
C THR A 476 -5.48 -13.12 -5.10
N VAL A 477 -4.76 -13.32 -3.99
CA VAL A 477 -4.00 -12.31 -3.24
C VAL A 477 -2.53 -12.50 -3.56
N SER A 478 -1.88 -11.47 -4.07
CA SER A 478 -0.43 -11.45 -4.30
C SER A 478 0.20 -10.16 -3.79
N SER A 479 1.52 -10.16 -3.66
CA SER A 479 2.29 -8.93 -3.46
C SER A 479 3.48 -8.83 -4.41
N ASP A 480 3.93 -7.61 -4.68
CA ASP A 480 5.19 -7.35 -5.39
C ASP A 480 6.35 -7.05 -4.42
N THR A 481 7.56 -6.90 -4.96
CA THR A 481 8.77 -6.60 -4.17
C THR A 481 8.76 -5.19 -3.54
N ALA A 482 7.86 -4.29 -3.97
CA ALA A 482 7.64 -3.00 -3.32
C ALA A 482 6.66 -3.11 -2.13
N GLY A 483 6.09 -4.30 -1.88
CA GLY A 483 5.14 -4.56 -0.81
C GLY A 483 3.72 -4.14 -1.14
N LYS A 484 3.41 -3.87 -2.41
CA LYS A 484 2.05 -3.54 -2.87
C LYS A 484 1.21 -4.80 -2.93
N ILE A 485 0.05 -4.81 -2.27
CA ILE A 485 -0.87 -5.94 -2.30
C ILE A 485 -1.80 -5.79 -3.49
N THR A 486 -1.81 -6.80 -4.35
CA THR A 486 -2.73 -6.90 -5.49
C THR A 486 -3.73 -8.01 -5.21
N ILE A 487 -5.02 -7.64 -5.13
CA ILE A 487 -6.10 -8.62 -4.94
C ILE A 487 -6.95 -8.67 -6.20
N THR A 488 -7.06 -9.85 -6.76
CA THR A 488 -7.76 -10.18 -8.00
C THR A 488 -8.82 -11.24 -7.72
N GLY A 489 -9.82 -11.38 -8.58
CA GLY A 489 -10.65 -12.58 -8.52
C GLY A 489 -11.86 -12.60 -9.43
N ALA A 490 -12.23 -13.82 -9.85
CA ALA A 490 -13.42 -14.06 -10.64
C ALA A 490 -14.64 -14.23 -9.72
N GLN A 491 -15.47 -13.19 -9.58
CA GLN A 491 -16.70 -13.33 -8.78
C GLN A 491 -17.66 -14.37 -9.34
N SER A 492 -18.41 -14.99 -8.43
CA SER A 492 -19.46 -15.97 -8.73
C SER A 492 -20.55 -15.36 -9.62
N ILE A 493 -21.06 -16.16 -10.56
CA ILE A 493 -22.23 -15.83 -11.37
C ILE A 493 -23.50 -16.06 -10.53
N THR A 494 -23.77 -15.15 -9.58
CA THR A 494 -24.99 -15.20 -8.76
C THR A 494 -26.20 -14.68 -9.56
N GLY A 495 -26.84 -15.60 -10.28
CA GLY A 495 -28.06 -15.35 -11.05
C GLY A 495 -28.24 -16.39 -12.16
N ASN A 496 -29.36 -16.30 -12.89
CA ASN A 496 -29.67 -17.21 -14.01
C ASN A 496 -28.74 -17.09 -15.23
N ALA A 497 -27.65 -16.32 -15.16
CA ALA A 497 -26.68 -16.16 -16.24
C ALA A 497 -26.07 -17.51 -16.69
N ALA A 498 -25.81 -18.43 -15.75
CA ALA A 498 -25.33 -19.77 -16.06
C ALA A 498 -26.36 -20.64 -16.81
N THR A 499 -27.65 -20.37 -16.66
CA THR A 499 -28.77 -21.10 -17.30
C THR A 499 -29.38 -20.38 -18.50
N ALA A 500 -29.00 -19.11 -18.73
CA ALA A 500 -29.43 -18.28 -19.85
C ALA A 500 -28.79 -18.65 -21.21
N THR A 501 -27.93 -19.67 -21.26
CA THR A 501 -27.35 -20.23 -22.50
C THR A 501 -28.40 -20.62 -23.56
N LYS A 502 -29.68 -20.79 -23.16
CA LYS A 502 -30.80 -21.03 -24.08
C LYS A 502 -31.07 -19.90 -25.08
N LEU A 503 -30.69 -18.64 -24.81
CA LEU A 503 -30.81 -17.52 -25.76
C LEU A 503 -29.48 -17.10 -26.40
N ALA A 504 -28.34 -17.68 -26.00
CA ALA A 504 -27.02 -17.40 -26.58
C ALA A 504 -26.95 -17.75 -28.10
N THR A 505 -27.85 -18.61 -28.56
CA THR A 505 -28.28 -18.63 -29.96
C THR A 505 -29.70 -18.09 -30.00
N ALA A 506 -29.91 -17.01 -30.77
CA ALA A 506 -31.21 -16.38 -30.92
C ALA A 506 -32.29 -17.40 -31.32
N ARG A 507 -33.49 -17.24 -30.78
CA ARG A 507 -34.65 -18.09 -31.07
C ARG A 507 -35.62 -17.37 -31.98
N THR A 508 -36.21 -18.10 -32.91
CA THR A 508 -37.20 -17.55 -33.83
C THR A 508 -38.57 -17.55 -33.17
N ILE A 509 -39.14 -16.38 -32.91
CA ILE A 509 -40.51 -16.20 -32.38
C ILE A 509 -41.30 -15.49 -33.46
N GLY A 510 -42.40 -16.10 -33.95
CA GLY A 510 -43.22 -15.51 -35.02
C GLY A 510 -42.46 -15.22 -36.33
N GLY A 511 -41.35 -15.92 -36.59
CA GLY A 511 -40.46 -15.67 -37.74
C GLY A 511 -39.34 -14.66 -37.48
N VAL A 512 -39.33 -13.97 -36.33
CA VAL A 512 -38.34 -12.94 -35.98
C VAL A 512 -37.28 -13.52 -35.03
N SER A 513 -36.01 -13.17 -35.27
CA SER A 513 -34.88 -13.55 -34.40
C SER A 513 -34.93 -12.79 -33.07
N PHE A 514 -34.81 -13.51 -31.95
CA PHE A 514 -34.82 -12.94 -30.60
C PHE A 514 -33.72 -13.56 -29.73
N ASP A 515 -32.78 -12.73 -29.29
CA ASP A 515 -31.66 -13.07 -28.40
C ASP A 515 -31.82 -12.48 -26.98
N GLY A 516 -32.87 -11.67 -26.75
CA GLY A 516 -33.12 -10.99 -25.48
C GLY A 516 -32.35 -9.68 -25.28
N THR A 517 -31.65 -9.16 -26.29
CA THR A 517 -30.90 -7.88 -26.19
C THR A 517 -31.78 -6.63 -26.28
N ALA A 518 -32.97 -6.75 -26.88
CA ALA A 518 -33.94 -5.67 -27.05
C ALA A 518 -35.39 -6.21 -27.03
N ASN A 519 -36.37 -5.30 -26.97
CA ASN A 519 -37.78 -5.66 -27.17
C ASN A 519 -38.01 -6.28 -28.55
N ILE A 520 -38.85 -7.33 -28.62
CA ILE A 520 -39.18 -7.98 -29.89
C ILE A 520 -40.26 -7.22 -30.66
N ASN A 521 -40.01 -6.98 -31.95
CA ASN A 521 -40.98 -6.42 -32.88
C ASN A 521 -41.52 -7.56 -33.75
N LEU A 522 -42.79 -7.93 -33.54
CA LEU A 522 -43.48 -8.99 -34.25
C LEU A 522 -44.41 -8.40 -35.32
N PRO A 523 -44.17 -8.68 -36.61
CA PRO A 523 -45.04 -8.28 -37.72
C PRO A 523 -46.48 -8.74 -37.51
N GLY A 524 -47.43 -7.80 -37.62
CA GLY A 524 -48.85 -8.00 -37.37
C GLY A 524 -49.29 -7.77 -35.91
N VAL A 525 -48.38 -7.69 -34.93
CA VAL A 525 -48.73 -7.53 -33.51
C VAL A 525 -48.46 -6.11 -33.01
N ASN A 526 -47.18 -5.70 -32.97
CA ASN A 526 -46.74 -4.38 -32.53
C ASN A 526 -46.02 -3.61 -33.65
N THR A 527 -45.92 -4.19 -34.84
CA THR A 527 -45.35 -3.59 -36.05
C THR A 527 -46.21 -3.97 -37.25
N THR A 528 -46.39 -3.08 -38.22
CA THR A 528 -47.15 -3.37 -39.45
C THR A 528 -46.55 -4.58 -40.19
N GLY A 529 -47.36 -5.57 -40.53
CA GLY A 529 -46.95 -6.80 -41.20
C GLY A 529 -48.02 -7.31 -42.18
N ASN A 530 -47.66 -8.28 -43.02
CA ASN A 530 -48.60 -8.97 -43.92
C ASN A 530 -49.20 -10.25 -43.31
N GLN A 531 -48.84 -10.53 -42.06
CA GLN A 531 -49.16 -11.75 -41.35
C GLN A 531 -50.66 -11.86 -41.10
N ASN A 532 -51.21 -13.05 -41.35
CA ASN A 532 -52.59 -13.36 -41.05
C ASN A 532 -52.78 -13.48 -39.52
N THR A 533 -52.95 -12.34 -38.86
CA THR A 533 -53.50 -12.28 -37.50
C THR A 533 -54.97 -12.69 -37.57
N SER A 534 -55.22 -13.99 -37.45
CA SER A 534 -56.49 -14.68 -37.71
C SER A 534 -57.66 -14.31 -36.77
N GLY A 535 -57.54 -13.20 -36.05
CA GLY A 535 -58.57 -12.60 -35.19
C GLY A 535 -59.43 -11.52 -35.86
N ASN A 536 -59.40 -11.36 -37.19
CA ASN A 536 -60.45 -10.57 -37.85
C ASN A 536 -61.70 -11.45 -38.03
N ALA A 537 -62.82 -11.05 -37.45
CA ALA A 537 -63.97 -11.93 -37.24
C ALA A 537 -64.59 -12.41 -38.56
N ALA A 538 -64.85 -13.73 -38.66
CA ALA A 538 -65.43 -14.39 -39.84
C ALA A 538 -66.83 -13.89 -40.25
N THR A 539 -67.43 -12.97 -39.49
CA THR A 539 -68.66 -12.26 -39.82
C THR A 539 -68.47 -11.16 -40.87
N ALA A 540 -67.27 -10.57 -40.99
CA ALA A 540 -66.99 -9.45 -41.89
C ALA A 540 -66.97 -9.84 -43.39
N THR A 541 -66.63 -11.09 -43.71
CA THR A 541 -66.50 -11.56 -45.11
C THR A 541 -67.82 -11.53 -45.89
N LYS A 542 -68.97 -11.48 -45.23
CA LYS A 542 -70.29 -11.53 -45.88
C LYS A 542 -70.68 -10.26 -46.64
N LEU A 543 -70.09 -9.10 -46.31
CA LEU A 543 -70.27 -7.82 -47.01
C LEU A 543 -69.13 -7.49 -48.00
N GLN A 544 -68.08 -8.32 -48.07
CA GLN A 544 -66.97 -8.16 -49.03
C GLN A 544 -67.46 -8.15 -50.50
N THR A 545 -68.58 -8.82 -50.77
CA THR A 545 -69.40 -8.56 -51.95
C THR A 545 -70.63 -7.77 -51.48
N PRO A 546 -70.91 -6.58 -52.03
CA PRO A 546 -72.07 -5.79 -51.65
C PRO A 546 -73.38 -6.59 -51.73
N ARG A 547 -74.35 -6.25 -50.87
CA ARG A 547 -75.70 -6.81 -50.88
C ARG A 547 -76.69 -5.74 -51.29
N ALA A 548 -77.51 -6.04 -52.28
CA ALA A 548 -78.55 -5.12 -52.73
C ALA A 548 -79.72 -5.10 -51.73
N ILE A 549 -80.10 -3.90 -51.27
CA ILE A 549 -81.28 -3.63 -50.47
C ILE A 549 -82.16 -2.68 -51.29
N ASN A 550 -83.35 -3.13 -51.67
CA ASN A 550 -84.24 -2.40 -52.59
C ASN A 550 -83.53 -1.91 -53.88
N GLY A 551 -82.64 -2.74 -54.45
CA GLY A 551 -81.84 -2.42 -55.63
C GLY A 551 -80.57 -1.59 -55.39
N VAL A 552 -80.34 -1.07 -54.18
CA VAL A 552 -79.16 -0.26 -53.83
C VAL A 552 -78.10 -1.14 -53.15
N ASN A 553 -76.87 -1.15 -53.65
CA ASN A 553 -75.77 -1.94 -53.09
C ASN A 553 -75.29 -1.39 -51.74
N PHE A 554 -75.10 -2.27 -50.76
CA PHE A 554 -74.56 -1.96 -49.44
C PHE A 554 -73.40 -2.90 -49.07
N ASP A 555 -72.27 -2.33 -48.67
CA ASP A 555 -71.04 -3.02 -48.25
C ASP A 555 -70.59 -2.65 -46.81
N GLY A 556 -71.32 -1.76 -46.14
CA GLY A 556 -70.99 -1.27 -44.81
C GLY A 556 -69.96 -0.12 -44.75
N THR A 557 -69.50 0.41 -45.90
CA THR A 557 -68.52 1.52 -45.92
C THR A 557 -69.13 2.90 -45.69
N ALA A 558 -70.42 3.07 -45.98
CA ALA A 558 -71.17 4.32 -45.81
C ALA A 558 -72.65 4.04 -45.45
N ALA A 559 -73.40 5.08 -45.05
CA ALA A 559 -74.84 4.99 -44.85
C ALA A 559 -75.60 4.74 -46.18
N ILE A 560 -76.65 3.92 -46.14
CA ILE A 560 -77.48 3.61 -47.30
C ILE A 560 -78.57 4.68 -47.51
N ASN A 561 -78.80 5.07 -48.77
CA ASN A 561 -79.91 5.93 -49.19
C ASN A 561 -80.87 5.15 -50.08
N LEU A 562 -82.18 5.20 -49.81
CA LEU A 562 -83.21 4.41 -50.48
C LEU A 562 -84.26 5.31 -51.16
N PRO A 563 -84.72 4.99 -52.39
CA PRO A 563 -85.72 5.79 -53.12
C PRO A 563 -87.14 5.53 -52.61
N LEU A 564 -87.42 5.91 -51.36
CA LEU A 564 -88.71 5.73 -50.70
C LEU A 564 -89.62 6.94 -50.93
N LEU A 565 -90.92 6.69 -51.13
CA LEU A 565 -91.94 7.73 -51.22
C LEU A 565 -92.04 8.51 -49.90
N GLY A 566 -91.99 9.84 -49.99
CA GLY A 566 -92.07 10.75 -48.85
C GLY A 566 -90.76 11.02 -48.12
N TYR A 567 -89.66 10.33 -48.45
CA TYR A 567 -88.33 10.60 -47.88
C TYR A 567 -87.57 11.59 -48.76
N ASP A 568 -87.17 12.75 -48.21
CA ASP A 568 -86.61 13.88 -48.95
C ASP A 568 -87.44 14.24 -50.21
N GLN A 569 -88.75 14.46 -50.00
CA GLN A 569 -89.73 14.90 -50.99
C GLN A 569 -90.66 15.94 -50.38
N SER A 570 -91.27 16.78 -51.21
CA SER A 570 -92.16 17.88 -50.76
C SER A 570 -93.38 18.03 -51.66
N TRP A 571 -94.49 18.51 -51.11
CA TRP A 571 -95.68 18.82 -51.90
C TRP A 571 -95.46 20.07 -52.76
N GLN A 572 -95.45 19.89 -54.08
CA GLN A 572 -95.30 20.93 -55.08
C GLN A 572 -96.67 21.22 -55.73
N ASN A 573 -97.14 22.46 -55.69
CA ASN A 573 -98.30 22.90 -56.46
C ASN A 573 -97.87 23.11 -57.92
N LEU A 574 -98.43 22.30 -58.82
CA LEU A 574 -98.03 22.23 -60.23
C LEU A 574 -99.17 22.56 -61.20
N LYS A 575 -100.30 23.07 -60.69
CA LYS A 575 -101.48 23.51 -61.47
C LYS A 575 -101.14 24.31 -62.73
N ALA A 576 -100.20 25.26 -62.66
CA ALA A 576 -99.81 26.10 -63.79
C ALA A 576 -98.92 25.39 -64.84
N SER A 577 -98.40 24.20 -64.51
CA SER A 577 -97.45 23.40 -65.32
C SER A 577 -98.01 22.04 -65.74
N ARG A 578 -99.30 21.83 -65.53
CA ARG A 578 -100.02 20.57 -65.74
C ARG A 578 -101.34 20.82 -66.45
N ALA A 579 -101.72 19.90 -67.31
CA ALA A 579 -102.95 19.93 -68.08
C ALA A 579 -103.54 18.52 -68.16
N LEU A 580 -104.86 18.45 -68.28
CA LEU A 580 -105.57 17.20 -68.53
C LEU A 580 -105.24 16.69 -69.95
N ASN A 581 -105.38 15.38 -70.17
CA ASN A 581 -105.08 14.70 -71.44
C ASN A 581 -103.62 14.89 -71.93
N THR A 582 -102.69 15.19 -71.00
CA THR A 582 -101.26 15.37 -71.28
C THR A 582 -100.44 14.33 -70.52
N VAL A 583 -99.49 13.70 -71.21
CA VAL A 583 -98.57 12.71 -70.63
C VAL A 583 -97.38 13.41 -69.99
N TYR A 584 -97.11 13.08 -68.72
CA TYR A 584 -95.96 13.50 -67.94
C TYR A 584 -95.11 12.29 -67.57
N THR A 585 -93.84 12.52 -67.20
CA THR A 585 -92.93 11.46 -66.72
C THR A 585 -92.43 11.79 -65.33
N ASN A 586 -92.43 10.81 -64.42
CA ASN A 586 -91.79 10.98 -63.13
C ASN A 586 -90.25 10.89 -63.26
N SER A 587 -89.63 12.05 -63.44
CA SER A 587 -88.18 12.21 -63.60
C SER A 587 -87.37 12.36 -62.29
N THR A 588 -87.99 12.22 -61.10
CA THR A 588 -87.31 12.53 -59.82
C THR A 588 -86.32 11.48 -59.32
N GLY A 589 -86.30 10.28 -59.92
CA GLY A 589 -85.52 9.14 -59.41
C GLY A 589 -86.14 8.46 -58.17
N LYS A 590 -87.27 8.96 -57.65
CA LYS A 590 -88.06 8.37 -56.56
C LYS A 590 -89.51 8.16 -57.04
N PRO A 591 -90.30 7.28 -56.43
CA PRO A 591 -91.75 7.31 -56.61
C PRO A 591 -92.32 8.67 -56.19
N ILE A 592 -93.33 9.19 -56.88
CA ILE A 592 -94.05 10.41 -56.50
C ILE A 592 -95.52 10.08 -56.22
N MET A 593 -96.17 10.87 -55.38
CA MET A 593 -97.64 10.84 -55.25
C MET A 593 -98.21 12.06 -55.96
N VAL A 594 -99.18 11.83 -56.84
CA VAL A 594 -99.90 12.87 -57.58
C VAL A 594 -101.31 12.98 -56.99
N MET A 595 -101.77 14.20 -56.75
CA MET A 595 -103.14 14.52 -56.36
C MET A 595 -103.70 15.54 -57.35
N VAL A 596 -104.84 15.22 -57.94
CA VAL A 596 -105.54 16.10 -58.90
C VAL A 596 -106.99 16.24 -58.47
N SER A 597 -107.46 17.48 -58.38
CA SER A 597 -108.84 17.83 -58.09
C SER A 597 -109.43 18.53 -59.30
N ILE A 598 -110.60 18.11 -59.77
CA ILE A 598 -111.23 18.62 -60.99
C ILE A 598 -112.69 18.94 -60.69
N GLU A 599 -113.13 20.16 -60.99
CA GLU A 599 -114.54 20.55 -60.99
C GLU A 599 -115.02 20.75 -62.43
N THR A 600 -116.25 20.30 -62.71
CA THR A 600 -116.91 20.44 -64.01
C THR A 600 -118.28 21.08 -63.86
N SER A 601 -118.64 21.96 -64.80
CA SER A 601 -119.99 22.51 -64.96
C SER A 601 -120.93 21.61 -65.76
N ASP A 602 -120.39 20.59 -66.46
CA ASP A 602 -121.14 19.72 -67.35
C ASP A 602 -121.57 18.43 -66.63
N ASP A 603 -122.77 17.93 -66.96
CA ASP A 603 -123.47 16.88 -66.20
C ASP A 603 -122.75 15.50 -66.12
N TRP A 604 -121.74 15.24 -66.97
CA TRP A 604 -121.06 13.94 -67.08
C TRP A 604 -119.53 14.06 -67.20
N GLY A 605 -118.83 14.05 -66.06
CA GLY A 605 -117.37 14.01 -65.98
C GLY A 605 -116.84 12.63 -65.58
N GLU A 606 -116.05 11.98 -66.45
CA GLU A 606 -115.36 10.72 -66.14
C GLU A 606 -113.83 10.85 -66.25
N PRO A 607 -113.15 11.47 -65.27
CA PRO A 607 -111.70 11.53 -65.27
C PRO A 607 -111.10 10.14 -64.96
N THR A 608 -110.17 9.71 -65.81
CA THR A 608 -109.39 8.48 -65.61
C THR A 608 -107.91 8.79 -65.47
N VAL A 609 -107.20 7.95 -64.73
CA VAL A 609 -105.74 8.05 -64.57
C VAL A 609 -105.09 6.86 -65.24
N GLN A 610 -104.12 7.15 -66.09
CA GLN A 610 -103.20 6.15 -66.64
C GLN A 610 -101.80 6.38 -66.09
N VAL A 611 -101.12 5.29 -65.73
CA VAL A 611 -99.68 5.27 -65.42
C VAL A 611 -99.04 4.23 -66.32
N ASN A 612 -98.09 4.66 -67.16
CA ASN A 612 -97.42 3.83 -68.15
C ASN A 612 -98.41 3.01 -69.01
N ASP A 613 -99.40 3.72 -69.56
CA ASP A 613 -100.55 3.23 -70.35
C ASP A 613 -101.56 2.30 -69.63
N VAL A 614 -101.31 1.94 -68.36
CA VAL A 614 -102.25 1.18 -67.53
C VAL A 614 -103.23 2.12 -66.84
N GLN A 615 -104.54 1.96 -67.07
CA GLN A 615 -105.56 2.73 -66.34
C GLN A 615 -105.68 2.24 -64.89
N ILE A 616 -105.21 3.04 -63.94
CA ILE A 616 -105.16 2.69 -62.51
C ILE A 616 -106.31 3.27 -61.67
N ALA A 617 -107.00 4.31 -62.17
CA ALA A 617 -108.16 4.90 -61.51
C ALA A 617 -109.18 5.43 -62.52
N ARG A 618 -110.45 5.44 -62.10
CA ARG A 618 -111.58 6.11 -62.77
C ARG A 618 -112.48 6.67 -61.67
N THR A 619 -112.77 7.96 -61.75
CA THR A 619 -113.76 8.61 -60.88
C THR A 619 -114.98 8.98 -61.73
N LEU A 620 -116.16 8.94 -61.13
CA LEU A 620 -117.43 9.31 -61.77
C LEU A 620 -118.00 10.53 -61.06
N GLY A 621 -118.08 11.66 -61.76
CA GLY A 621 -118.83 12.84 -61.33
C GLY A 621 -120.16 12.89 -62.06
N TYR A 622 -121.25 12.83 -61.31
CA TYR A 622 -122.61 12.94 -61.83
C TYR A 622 -123.31 14.12 -61.17
N GLN A 623 -123.84 15.05 -61.97
CA GLN A 623 -124.70 16.11 -61.48
C GLN A 623 -126.05 16.01 -62.19
N SER A 624 -127.13 15.98 -61.41
CA SER A 624 -128.49 16.14 -61.93
C SER A 624 -128.97 17.57 -61.64
N SER A 625 -129.18 18.35 -62.70
CA SER A 625 -129.80 19.68 -62.70
C SER A 625 -129.11 20.79 -61.89
N GLY A 626 -128.07 21.38 -62.50
CA GLY A 626 -127.83 22.82 -62.54
C GLY A 626 -127.90 23.65 -61.25
N THR A 627 -126.78 23.71 -60.52
CA THR A 627 -126.18 24.92 -59.88
C THR A 627 -125.06 24.58 -58.88
N GLY A 628 -124.77 23.29 -58.63
CA GLY A 628 -123.60 22.88 -57.87
C GLY A 628 -122.34 22.77 -58.72
N HIS A 629 -121.18 22.70 -58.08
CA HIS A 629 -119.97 22.08 -58.65
C HIS A 629 -119.66 20.83 -57.81
N TRP A 630 -119.31 19.71 -58.45
CA TRP A 630 -118.79 18.54 -57.75
C TRP A 630 -117.29 18.41 -58.01
N GLY A 631 -116.48 18.53 -56.95
CA GLY A 631 -115.04 18.30 -57.01
C GLY A 631 -114.71 16.82 -57.01
N MET A 632 -114.14 16.34 -58.13
CA MET A 632 -113.60 14.99 -58.26
C MET A 632 -112.14 14.99 -57.85
N ASN A 633 -111.80 14.28 -56.76
CA ASN A 633 -110.43 14.13 -56.28
C ASN A 633 -109.87 12.77 -56.72
N ILE A 634 -108.64 12.75 -57.24
CA ILE A 634 -107.92 11.53 -57.58
C ILE A 634 -106.50 11.62 -57.04
N SER A 635 -106.08 10.60 -56.29
CA SER A 635 -104.72 10.45 -55.79
C SER A 635 -104.12 9.13 -56.27
N PHE A 636 -102.85 9.16 -56.69
CA PHE A 636 -102.16 7.98 -57.21
C PHE A 636 -100.64 8.09 -57.06
N ILE A 637 -99.96 6.95 -57.09
CA ILE A 637 -98.50 6.88 -57.05
C ILE A 637 -97.98 6.62 -58.47
N VAL A 638 -96.95 7.36 -58.87
CA VAL A 638 -96.21 7.15 -60.12
C VAL A 638 -94.80 6.69 -59.77
N PRO A 639 -94.40 5.43 -60.09
CA PRO A 639 -93.04 4.97 -59.86
C PRO A 639 -92.00 5.80 -60.61
N ALA A 640 -90.74 5.74 -60.19
CA ALA A 640 -89.66 6.46 -60.88
C ALA A 640 -89.57 6.04 -62.36
N GLY A 641 -89.35 7.00 -63.25
CA GLY A 641 -89.23 6.79 -64.70
C GLY A 641 -90.54 6.48 -65.44
N HIS A 642 -91.65 6.24 -64.75
CA HIS A 642 -92.92 5.92 -65.40
C HIS A 642 -93.64 7.17 -65.92
N THR A 643 -94.39 7.01 -67.01
CA THR A 643 -95.29 8.05 -67.51
C THR A 643 -96.62 8.05 -66.76
N TYR A 644 -97.34 9.18 -66.79
CA TYR A 644 -98.68 9.31 -66.21
C TYR A 644 -99.49 10.40 -66.90
N GLN A 645 -100.81 10.23 -66.96
CA GLN A 645 -101.75 11.26 -67.41
C GLN A 645 -103.08 11.15 -66.67
N VAL A 646 -103.74 12.30 -66.50
CA VAL A 646 -105.14 12.39 -66.07
C VAL A 646 -105.97 12.80 -67.28
N ILE A 647 -106.77 11.86 -67.78
CA ILE A 647 -107.60 12.01 -68.97
C ILE A 647 -108.98 12.49 -68.52
N SER A 648 -109.53 13.51 -69.18
CA SER A 648 -110.90 13.96 -68.97
C SER A 648 -111.49 14.45 -70.30
N LYS A 649 -112.71 14.00 -70.61
CA LYS A 649 -113.47 14.46 -71.78
C LYS A 649 -114.09 15.85 -71.58
N VAL A 650 -114.20 16.31 -70.34
CA VAL A 650 -114.77 17.60 -69.98
C VAL A 650 -113.65 18.59 -69.68
N ALA A 651 -113.73 19.78 -70.30
CA ALA A 651 -112.87 20.91 -69.98
C ALA A 651 -113.33 21.55 -68.65
N GLY A 652 -112.79 21.04 -67.54
CA GLY A 652 -113.13 21.55 -66.21
C GLY A 652 -112.78 23.03 -66.05
N SER A 653 -113.72 23.81 -65.50
CA SER A 653 -113.57 25.23 -65.21
C SER A 653 -112.67 25.50 -63.99
N TYR A 654 -112.45 24.49 -63.13
CA TYR A 654 -111.46 24.54 -62.06
C TYR A 654 -110.68 23.22 -61.97
N MET A 655 -109.37 23.30 -61.78
CA MET A 655 -108.47 22.16 -61.57
C MET A 655 -107.38 22.54 -60.56
N GLU A 656 -107.01 21.61 -59.68
CA GLU A 656 -105.80 21.66 -58.86
C GLU A 656 -104.93 20.45 -59.14
N TRP A 657 -103.61 20.62 -59.02
CA TRP A 657 -102.64 19.56 -59.24
C TRP A 657 -101.48 19.75 -58.28
N ALA A 658 -101.26 18.77 -57.41
CA ALA A 658 -100.15 18.73 -56.47
C ALA A 658 -99.37 17.42 -56.62
N GLU A 659 -98.05 17.48 -56.48
CA GLU A 659 -97.18 16.29 -56.52
C GLU A 659 -96.26 16.29 -55.29
N LEU A 660 -96.29 15.22 -54.50
CA LEU A 660 -95.27 14.94 -53.48
C LEU A 660 -94.08 14.35 -54.22
N ARG A 661 -93.04 15.16 -54.43
CA ARG A 661 -91.93 14.83 -55.31
C ARG A 661 -90.56 15.33 -54.83
#